data_AF-A0AAU7DUT8-F1
#
_entry.id   AF-A0AAU7DUT8-F1
#
_cell.length_a   1.000
_cell.length_b   1.000
_cell.length_c   1.000
_cell.angle_alpha   90.00
_cell.angle_beta   90.00
_cell.angle_gamma   90.00
#
_symmetry.space_group_name_H-M   'P 1'
#
loop_
_entity.id
_entity.type
_entity.pdbx_description
1 polymer ?
#
loop_
_entity_poly.entity_id
_entity_poly.type
_entity_poly.pdbx_seq_one_letter_code
_entity_poly.pdbx_strand_id
1 'polypeptide(L)'
;MQKKIVAAAMVVLFALITFMAVMSTDFHDRSWPQSLKASTTVALDFTAAALSNNDATDLVMDVGQRHQLGLVKLAPDLDHNGRKVFVALDNLPQTEVTWFGGLEPSEIVGVERLENSPADGTYFVQDSTNLNEAITELSASEIGLSRADASLPETIISLAIGSWFVAPMVAAILLVTALVVFWLATRARSRALRVLGGAPPWHIQVQDVGGFLALLFGSAAAVATVSTALVGILRGWQYVQLFAQSLLLLTGVALVASIIIVILISCLAWPSTDLLATRRPAIAVLRRPGRAIQAVTLVALIASSGPAWLAHQEAQQTAFQLDIWNKLSDQVTLNFAMGEKNLDAIAPHFARMVDSAESRGQAALSYTFNEVDWEGDFGPYSAISIVNPAWIDLVMAATGPGALTQAYSPATAHMLERELGSQIDVLLMGTATSGTEAIAELTFLTPNPGVQYPIAEVSGQISFHNDVLILEAPTIATVFNDSNIVNLATTSNIMFTGISATERLLNNAGLGSSELTDLGIDGTVYPLYMAEQGILQAQYATYLAQILAYSVMTLAITFLVSTGVNTVISALLHAHRDFPLRLSGASWERTVRRRALPELGIGVLLVTLVNIFQSGSSALAATFIASIAALTVLYFSHSVGAATLFSRTAHRKL
;
A
#
# COMPACT_ATOMS: atom_id res chain seq x y z
N MET A 1 -4.26 -33.21 -19.85
CA MET A 1 -3.63 -32.80 -18.57
C MET A 1 -2.78 -31.55 -18.71
N GLN A 2 -1.80 -31.50 -19.64
CA GLN A 2 -0.89 -30.34 -19.81
C GLN A 2 -1.59 -29.01 -20.12
N LYS A 3 -2.55 -29.00 -21.06
CA LYS A 3 -3.37 -27.79 -21.35
C LYS A 3 -4.12 -27.27 -20.13
N LYS A 4 -4.57 -28.16 -19.23
CA LYS A 4 -5.28 -27.78 -17.99
C LYS A 4 -4.34 -27.10 -16.99
N ILE A 5 -3.10 -27.57 -16.86
CA ILE A 5 -2.08 -26.95 -15.99
C ILE A 5 -1.75 -25.55 -16.49
N VAL A 6 -1.53 -25.39 -17.81
CA VAL A 6 -1.25 -24.07 -18.40
C VAL A 6 -2.43 -23.13 -18.24
N ALA A 7 -3.66 -23.59 -18.51
CA ALA A 7 -4.86 -22.78 -18.32
C ALA A 7 -5.04 -22.36 -16.85
N ALA A 8 -4.88 -23.28 -15.89
CA ALA A 8 -4.99 -22.95 -14.46
C ALA A 8 -3.95 -21.91 -14.03
N ALA A 9 -2.70 -22.03 -14.48
CA ALA A 9 -1.67 -21.04 -14.18
C ALA A 9 -1.90 -19.70 -14.89
N MET A 10 -2.47 -19.70 -16.10
CA MET A 10 -2.90 -18.46 -16.77
C MET A 10 -4.06 -17.78 -16.03
N VAL A 11 -4.98 -18.54 -15.42
CA VAL A 11 -6.02 -17.96 -14.56
C VAL A 11 -5.40 -17.26 -13.35
N VAL A 12 -4.37 -17.84 -12.72
CA VAL A 12 -3.64 -17.19 -11.62
C VAL A 12 -2.97 -15.89 -12.07
N LEU A 13 -2.33 -15.90 -13.24
CA LEU A 13 -1.72 -14.71 -13.85
C LEU A 13 -2.76 -13.58 -14.04
N PHE A 14 -3.88 -13.90 -14.68
CA PHE A 14 -4.91 -12.88 -14.96
C PHE A 14 -5.71 -12.50 -13.72
N ALA A 15 -5.80 -13.36 -12.70
CA ALA A 15 -6.34 -13.00 -11.41
C ALA A 15 -5.47 -11.96 -10.69
N LEU A 16 -4.14 -12.11 -10.73
CA LEU A 16 -3.20 -11.11 -10.21
C LEU A 16 -3.36 -9.78 -10.95
N ILE A 17 -3.41 -9.80 -12.29
CA ILE A 17 -3.63 -8.59 -13.11
C ILE A 17 -5.00 -7.96 -12.83
N THR A 18 -6.03 -8.78 -12.62
CA THR A 18 -7.37 -8.32 -12.22
C THR A 18 -7.32 -7.60 -10.89
N PHE A 19 -6.61 -8.13 -9.90
CA PHE A 19 -6.45 -7.48 -8.61
C PHE A 19 -5.71 -6.14 -8.72
N MET A 20 -4.66 -6.07 -9.55
CA MET A 20 -3.99 -4.79 -9.87
C MET A 20 -4.94 -3.78 -10.51
N ALA A 21 -5.84 -4.22 -11.39
CA ALA A 21 -6.86 -3.37 -12.00
C ALA A 21 -7.89 -2.88 -10.97
N VAL A 22 -8.30 -3.72 -10.02
CA VAL A 22 -9.16 -3.31 -8.89
C VAL A 22 -8.48 -2.20 -8.08
N MET A 23 -7.23 -2.39 -7.69
CA MET A 23 -6.48 -1.36 -6.95
C MET A 23 -6.33 -0.05 -7.73
N SER A 24 -5.93 -0.14 -9.01
CA SER A 24 -5.81 1.04 -9.87
C SER A 24 -7.14 1.77 -10.05
N THR A 25 -8.25 1.03 -10.13
CA THR A 25 -9.60 1.60 -10.22
C THR A 25 -9.98 2.32 -8.92
N ASP A 26 -9.69 1.71 -7.76
CA ASP A 26 -9.98 2.33 -6.46
C ASP A 26 -9.18 3.62 -6.24
N PHE A 27 -7.87 3.60 -6.51
CA PHE A 27 -7.05 4.80 -6.37
C PHE A 27 -7.44 5.89 -7.36
N HIS A 28 -7.79 5.52 -8.59
CA HIS A 28 -8.28 6.49 -9.55
C HIS A 28 -9.62 7.09 -9.11
N ASP A 29 -10.57 6.26 -8.65
CA ASP A 29 -11.87 6.74 -8.20
C ASP A 29 -11.78 7.69 -6.99
N ARG A 30 -10.84 7.46 -6.07
CA ARG A 30 -10.59 8.36 -4.93
C ARG A 30 -10.10 9.75 -5.33
N SER A 31 -9.30 9.83 -6.39
CA SER A 31 -8.78 11.10 -6.92
C SER A 31 -9.77 11.76 -7.88
N TRP A 32 -10.54 10.95 -8.62
CA TRP A 32 -11.51 11.39 -9.62
C TRP A 32 -12.81 10.58 -9.48
N PRO A 33 -13.75 11.02 -8.60
CA PRO A 33 -14.95 10.26 -8.28
C PRO A 33 -15.82 10.00 -9.51
N GLN A 34 -16.00 8.72 -9.84
CA GLN A 34 -16.76 8.31 -11.02
C GLN A 34 -18.26 8.55 -10.87
N SER A 35 -18.79 8.47 -9.65
CA SER A 35 -20.19 8.81 -9.36
C SER A 35 -20.51 10.27 -9.72
N LEU A 36 -19.56 11.18 -9.47
CA LEU A 36 -19.64 12.58 -9.90
C LEU A 36 -19.33 12.79 -11.38
N LYS A 37 -18.84 11.78 -12.12
CA LYS A 37 -18.31 11.93 -13.49
C LYS A 37 -17.20 12.98 -13.57
N ALA A 38 -16.43 13.15 -12.51
CA ALA A 38 -15.34 14.11 -12.48
C ALA A 38 -14.23 13.69 -13.47
N SER A 39 -14.00 14.49 -14.51
CA SER A 39 -12.93 14.24 -15.48
C SER A 39 -11.71 15.14 -15.28
N THR A 40 -11.91 16.27 -14.62
CA THR A 40 -10.89 17.31 -14.42
C THR A 40 -11.07 17.94 -13.04
N THR A 41 -9.96 18.31 -12.42
CA THR A 41 -9.94 19.14 -11.22
C THR A 41 -9.27 20.47 -11.51
N VAL A 42 -9.82 21.54 -10.96
CA VAL A 42 -9.24 22.87 -10.97
C VAL A 42 -9.00 23.31 -9.54
N ALA A 43 -7.76 23.57 -9.18
CA ALA A 43 -7.42 24.24 -7.93
C ALA A 43 -7.41 25.75 -8.17
N LEU A 44 -8.19 26.47 -7.37
CA LEU A 44 -8.29 27.93 -7.40
C LEU A 44 -7.66 28.52 -6.14
N ASP A 45 -6.88 29.57 -6.34
CA ASP A 45 -6.20 30.34 -5.31
C ASP A 45 -6.50 31.84 -5.52
N PHE A 46 -7.27 32.41 -4.61
CA PHE A 46 -7.74 33.78 -4.58
C PHE A 46 -6.83 34.69 -3.72
N THR A 47 -5.72 34.20 -3.18
CA THR A 47 -4.83 34.96 -2.29
C THR A 47 -4.34 36.27 -2.90
N ALA A 48 -4.09 36.29 -4.23
CA ALA A 48 -3.66 37.47 -4.96
C ALA A 48 -4.83 38.33 -5.47
N ALA A 49 -6.06 37.80 -5.47
CA ALA A 49 -7.23 38.48 -6.01
C ALA A 49 -7.84 39.41 -4.96
N ALA A 50 -8.13 40.66 -5.33
CA ALA A 50 -8.78 41.64 -4.46
C ALA A 50 -10.31 41.42 -4.36
N LEU A 51 -10.73 40.19 -4.02
CA LEU A 51 -12.13 39.78 -3.92
C LEU A 51 -12.45 39.34 -2.48
N SER A 52 -13.67 39.65 -2.02
CA SER A 52 -14.17 39.04 -0.78
C SER A 52 -14.51 37.58 -1.01
N ASN A 53 -14.57 36.77 0.05
CA ASN A 53 -14.86 35.34 -0.05
C ASN A 53 -16.20 35.02 -0.74
N ASN A 54 -17.21 35.84 -0.46
CA ASN A 54 -18.54 35.69 -1.04
C ASN A 54 -18.53 36.09 -2.52
N ASP A 55 -17.86 37.20 -2.87
CA ASP A 55 -17.72 37.64 -4.27
C ASP A 55 -16.91 36.62 -5.10
N ALA A 56 -15.90 35.99 -4.50
CA ALA A 56 -15.10 34.95 -5.13
C ALA A 56 -15.93 33.68 -5.38
N THR A 57 -16.76 33.27 -4.41
CA THR A 57 -17.66 32.12 -4.56
C THR A 57 -18.72 32.39 -5.63
N ASP A 58 -19.34 33.58 -5.61
CA ASP A 58 -20.32 34.01 -6.60
C ASP A 58 -19.72 34.08 -8.01
N LEU A 59 -18.48 34.56 -8.15
CA LEU A 59 -17.75 34.58 -9.42
C LEU A 59 -17.53 33.16 -9.97
N VAL A 60 -17.09 32.23 -9.13
CA VAL A 60 -16.88 30.82 -9.55
C VAL A 60 -18.20 30.17 -9.94
N MET A 61 -19.29 30.45 -9.21
CA MET A 61 -20.63 29.97 -9.55
C MET A 61 -21.12 30.53 -10.88
N ASP A 62 -21.00 31.83 -11.10
CA ASP A 62 -21.44 32.48 -12.34
C ASP A 62 -20.65 31.98 -13.55
N VAL A 63 -19.32 31.89 -13.43
CA VAL A 63 -18.46 31.29 -14.48
C VAL A 63 -18.84 29.82 -14.70
N GLY A 64 -19.03 29.05 -13.63
CA GLY A 64 -19.43 27.64 -13.69
C GLY A 64 -20.74 27.42 -14.43
N GLN A 65 -21.76 28.23 -14.12
CA GLN A 65 -23.08 28.17 -14.76
C GLN A 65 -23.05 28.63 -16.21
N ARG A 66 -22.39 29.75 -16.51
CA ARG A 66 -22.28 30.28 -17.89
C ARG A 66 -21.59 29.30 -18.83
N HIS A 67 -20.56 28.63 -18.35
CA HIS A 67 -19.79 27.66 -19.12
C HIS A 67 -20.30 26.20 -18.96
N GLN A 68 -21.34 25.99 -18.15
CA GLN A 68 -21.99 24.68 -17.90
C GLN A 68 -21.02 23.59 -17.39
N LEU A 69 -20.14 23.95 -16.46
CA LEU A 69 -19.04 23.08 -16.01
C LEU A 69 -19.48 21.97 -15.03
N GLY A 70 -20.62 22.16 -14.33
CA GLY A 70 -21.08 21.23 -13.29
C GLY A 70 -20.09 21.19 -12.13
N LEU A 71 -19.82 22.34 -11.51
CA LEU A 71 -18.75 22.46 -10.51
C LEU A 71 -19.16 21.84 -9.17
N VAL A 72 -18.24 21.08 -8.59
CA VAL A 72 -18.39 20.50 -7.24
C VAL A 72 -17.14 20.78 -6.43
N LYS A 73 -17.28 21.47 -5.31
CA LYS A 73 -16.15 21.77 -4.43
C LYS A 73 -15.99 20.70 -3.37
N LEU A 74 -14.75 20.31 -3.10
CA LEU A 74 -14.43 19.51 -1.91
C LEU A 74 -14.36 20.42 -0.68
N ALA A 75 -15.16 20.16 0.33
CA ALA A 75 -15.13 20.88 1.59
C ALA A 75 -15.11 19.93 2.80
N PRO A 76 -14.53 20.33 3.93
CA PRO A 76 -14.71 19.60 5.18
C PRO A 76 -16.16 19.74 5.66
N ASP A 77 -16.73 18.72 6.30
CA ASP A 77 -18.05 18.78 6.93
C ASP A 77 -17.91 19.42 8.32
N LEU A 78 -18.57 20.56 8.54
CA LEU A 78 -18.50 21.30 9.81
C LEU A 78 -19.66 20.90 10.74
N ASP A 79 -20.67 20.20 10.24
CA ASP A 79 -21.88 19.85 11.00
C ASP A 79 -21.81 18.41 11.55
N HIS A 80 -21.11 17.49 10.87
CA HIS A 80 -20.99 16.09 11.32
C HIS A 80 -19.57 15.51 11.17
N ASN A 81 -18.81 15.44 12.27
CA ASN A 81 -17.55 14.69 12.43
C ASN A 81 -16.54 14.85 11.26
N GLY A 82 -16.66 15.99 10.57
CA GLY A 82 -16.00 16.41 9.34
C GLY A 82 -15.34 15.38 8.44
N ARG A 83 -16.24 14.51 8.03
CA ARG A 83 -16.21 13.85 6.75
C ARG A 83 -15.98 14.87 5.63
N LYS A 84 -15.45 14.42 4.49
CA LYS A 84 -15.45 15.21 3.27
C LYS A 84 -16.89 15.31 2.76
N VAL A 85 -17.39 16.54 2.61
CA VAL A 85 -18.64 16.82 1.89
C VAL A 85 -18.32 17.41 0.52
N PHE A 86 -19.17 17.08 -0.43
CA PHE A 86 -19.09 17.60 -1.78
C PHE A 86 -20.12 18.70 -1.91
N VAL A 87 -19.68 19.94 -2.09
CA VAL A 87 -20.58 21.07 -2.23
C VAL A 87 -20.89 21.28 -3.71
N ALA A 88 -22.14 21.05 -4.10
CA ALA A 88 -22.57 21.22 -5.47
C ALA A 88 -22.85 22.71 -5.73
N LEU A 89 -22.07 23.33 -6.63
CA LEU A 89 -22.31 24.71 -7.07
C LEU A 89 -23.40 24.81 -8.15
N ASP A 90 -23.73 23.66 -8.74
CA ASP A 90 -24.82 23.48 -9.70
C ASP A 90 -25.81 22.43 -9.20
N ASN A 91 -27.04 22.45 -9.72
CA ASN A 91 -28.06 21.46 -9.35
C ASN A 91 -27.67 20.06 -9.82
N LEU A 92 -27.19 19.22 -8.89
CA LEU A 92 -26.88 17.83 -9.17
C LEU A 92 -28.08 16.92 -8.88
N PRO A 93 -28.35 15.92 -9.74
CA PRO A 93 -29.42 14.95 -9.50
C PRO A 93 -29.08 13.93 -8.41
N GLN A 94 -27.85 13.95 -7.87
CA GLN A 94 -27.33 12.98 -6.91
C GLN A 94 -27.15 13.65 -5.56
N THR A 95 -27.46 12.94 -4.48
CA THR A 95 -27.32 13.41 -3.08
C THR A 95 -26.09 12.83 -2.40
N GLU A 96 -25.44 11.84 -2.99
CA GLU A 96 -24.30 11.12 -2.40
C GLU A 96 -23.26 10.74 -3.46
N VAL A 97 -21.99 10.74 -3.06
CA VAL A 97 -20.84 10.23 -3.81
C VAL A 97 -20.54 8.82 -3.31
N THR A 98 -20.78 7.83 -4.15
CA THR A 98 -20.40 6.45 -3.87
C THR A 98 -18.98 6.17 -4.34
N TRP A 99 -18.32 5.20 -3.68
CA TRP A 99 -16.91 4.85 -3.92
C TRP A 99 -16.73 3.39 -4.35
N PHE A 100 -15.81 3.15 -5.29
CA PHE A 100 -15.48 1.81 -5.74
C PHE A 100 -14.95 0.91 -4.61
N GLY A 101 -14.13 1.46 -3.71
CA GLY A 101 -13.56 0.75 -2.56
C GLY A 101 -14.58 0.20 -1.56
N GLY A 102 -15.84 0.65 -1.64
CA GLY A 102 -16.87 0.33 -0.63
C GLY A 102 -16.69 1.14 0.66
N LEU A 103 -16.12 2.33 0.53
CA LEU A 103 -16.15 3.36 1.58
C LEU A 103 -17.60 3.81 1.80
N GLU A 104 -17.89 4.36 2.99
CA GLU A 104 -19.18 5.00 3.22
C GLU A 104 -19.42 6.12 2.18
N PRO A 105 -20.63 6.23 1.62
CA PRO A 105 -20.96 7.32 0.71
C PRO A 105 -20.69 8.67 1.35
N SER A 106 -20.14 9.60 0.57
CA SER A 106 -19.95 10.99 1.02
C SER A 106 -21.15 11.83 0.60
N GLU A 107 -21.64 12.69 1.49
CA GLU A 107 -22.82 13.50 1.21
C GLU A 107 -22.52 14.64 0.23
N ILE A 108 -23.49 14.94 -0.64
CA ILE A 108 -23.49 16.11 -1.50
C ILE A 108 -24.43 17.15 -0.89
N VAL A 109 -23.88 18.29 -0.51
CA VAL A 109 -24.59 19.39 0.16
C VAL A 109 -24.71 20.61 -0.77
N GLY A 110 -25.66 21.49 -0.49
CA GLY A 110 -25.90 22.69 -1.28
C GLY A 110 -24.92 23.83 -0.99
N VAL A 111 -25.01 24.87 -1.83
CA VAL A 111 -24.13 26.04 -1.83
C VAL A 111 -24.17 26.80 -0.50
N GLU A 112 -25.27 26.74 0.24
CA GLU A 112 -25.42 27.29 1.59
C GLU A 112 -24.28 26.87 2.53
N ARG A 113 -23.65 25.72 2.27
CA ARG A 113 -22.52 25.22 3.03
C ARG A 113 -21.25 26.08 2.86
N LEU A 114 -21.12 26.81 1.75
CA LEU A 114 -19.95 27.64 1.43
C LEU A 114 -19.97 29.01 2.12
N GLU A 115 -21.08 29.43 2.75
CA GLU A 115 -21.21 30.75 3.40
C GLU A 115 -20.09 31.04 4.42
N ASN A 116 -19.55 29.99 5.04
CA ASN A 116 -18.47 30.08 6.03
C ASN A 116 -17.19 29.34 5.60
N SER A 117 -17.03 29.03 4.32
CA SER A 117 -15.86 28.28 3.79
C SER A 117 -15.06 29.14 2.81
N PRO A 118 -13.72 29.18 2.90
CA PRO A 118 -12.88 29.97 1.98
C PRO A 118 -13.07 29.50 0.54
N ALA A 119 -13.20 30.41 -0.44
CA ALA A 119 -13.43 30.13 -1.86
C ALA A 119 -12.27 29.38 -2.52
N ASP A 120 -11.10 29.39 -1.90
CA ASP A 120 -9.95 28.59 -2.30
C ASP A 120 -10.24 27.09 -2.24
N GLY A 121 -9.50 26.33 -3.05
CA GLY A 121 -9.48 24.88 -2.96
C GLY A 121 -9.72 24.19 -4.30
N THR A 122 -10.03 22.90 -4.22
CA THR A 122 -10.16 22.04 -5.39
C THR A 122 -11.62 21.88 -5.80
N TYR A 123 -11.87 22.18 -7.07
CA TYR A 123 -13.16 22.05 -7.74
C TYR A 123 -13.11 20.91 -8.75
N PHE A 124 -14.05 19.98 -8.66
CA PHE A 124 -14.28 18.94 -9.65
C PHE A 124 -15.18 19.49 -10.77
N VAL A 125 -14.82 19.15 -12.00
CA VAL A 125 -15.52 19.55 -13.22
C VAL A 125 -16.17 18.31 -13.83
N GLN A 126 -17.50 18.37 -14.05
CA GLN A 126 -18.26 17.29 -14.70
C GLN A 126 -18.21 17.39 -16.22
N ASP A 127 -18.30 18.62 -16.76
CA ASP A 127 -18.22 18.88 -18.19
C ASP A 127 -17.03 19.80 -18.49
N SER A 128 -16.01 19.23 -19.13
CA SER A 128 -14.78 19.93 -19.49
C SER A 128 -14.85 20.66 -20.84
N THR A 129 -15.99 20.62 -21.55
CA THR A 129 -16.12 21.12 -22.92
C THR A 129 -15.75 22.61 -23.04
N ASN A 130 -16.23 23.46 -22.13
CA ASN A 130 -15.95 24.90 -22.13
C ASN A 130 -14.94 25.31 -21.04
N LEU A 131 -14.23 24.33 -20.46
CA LEU A 131 -13.34 24.59 -19.33
C LEU A 131 -12.19 25.55 -19.66
N ASN A 132 -11.67 25.50 -20.89
CA ASN A 132 -10.58 26.39 -21.30
C ASN A 132 -11.02 27.85 -21.35
N GLU A 133 -12.27 28.12 -21.74
CA GLU A 133 -12.82 29.47 -21.81
C GLU A 133 -13.06 30.01 -20.39
N ALA A 134 -13.59 29.18 -19.50
CA ALA A 134 -13.74 29.49 -18.09
C ALA A 134 -12.39 29.74 -17.37
N ILE A 135 -11.38 28.90 -17.63
CA ILE A 135 -10.02 29.10 -17.08
C ILE A 135 -9.44 30.44 -17.55
N THR A 136 -9.59 30.76 -18.84
CA THR A 136 -9.08 32.02 -19.40
C THR A 136 -9.76 33.23 -18.73
N GLU A 137 -11.06 33.12 -18.46
CA GLU A 137 -11.83 34.15 -17.77
C GLU A 137 -11.42 34.31 -16.30
N LEU A 138 -11.26 33.22 -15.55
CA LEU A 138 -10.81 33.25 -14.16
C LEU A 138 -9.37 33.77 -14.03
N SER A 139 -8.47 33.38 -14.94
CA SER A 139 -7.09 33.89 -14.95
C SER A 139 -7.00 35.38 -15.28
N ALA A 140 -7.99 35.96 -15.95
CA ALA A 140 -8.03 37.41 -16.20
C ALA A 140 -8.28 38.24 -14.92
N SER A 141 -8.75 37.59 -13.86
CA SER A 141 -9.02 38.19 -12.55
C SER A 141 -7.88 37.98 -11.53
N GLU A 142 -6.66 37.68 -11.99
CA GLU A 142 -5.47 37.41 -11.16
C GLU A 142 -5.61 36.21 -10.20
N ILE A 143 -6.54 35.29 -10.48
CA ILE A 143 -6.75 34.07 -9.70
C ILE A 143 -5.68 33.03 -10.08
N GLY A 144 -4.96 32.50 -9.08
CA GLY A 144 -4.03 31.41 -9.25
C GLY A 144 -4.77 30.12 -9.62
N LEU A 145 -4.37 29.48 -10.73
CA LEU A 145 -5.11 28.34 -11.27
C LEU A 145 -4.17 27.18 -11.61
N SER A 146 -4.50 26.00 -11.09
CA SER A 146 -3.84 24.74 -11.44
C SER A 146 -4.88 23.74 -11.92
N ARG A 147 -4.65 23.16 -13.11
CA ARG A 147 -5.53 22.16 -13.71
C ARG A 147 -4.85 20.79 -13.67
N ALA A 148 -5.61 19.77 -13.28
CA ALA A 148 -5.21 18.39 -13.43
C ALA A 148 -6.35 17.58 -14.07
N ASP A 149 -6.03 16.87 -15.16
CA ASP A 149 -6.97 16.01 -15.87
C ASP A 149 -6.85 14.56 -15.39
N ALA A 150 -7.97 13.85 -15.37
CA ALA A 150 -8.00 12.44 -15.02
C ALA A 150 -7.26 11.60 -16.09
N SER A 151 -6.14 11.00 -15.69
CA SER A 151 -5.33 10.16 -16.57
C SER A 151 -5.07 8.81 -15.91
N LEU A 152 -5.89 7.81 -16.27
CA LEU A 152 -5.73 6.44 -15.79
C LEU A 152 -4.32 5.87 -16.10
N PRO A 153 -3.71 6.10 -17.29
CA PRO A 153 -2.33 5.70 -17.53
C PRO A 153 -1.33 6.35 -16.57
N GLU A 154 -1.48 7.63 -16.24
CA GLU A 154 -0.62 8.31 -15.27
C GLU A 154 -0.83 7.78 -13.85
N THR A 155 -2.07 7.45 -13.47
CA THR A 155 -2.33 6.77 -12.19
C THR A 155 -1.57 5.45 -12.13
N ILE A 156 -1.65 4.62 -13.18
CA ILE A 156 -0.94 3.33 -13.25
C ILE A 156 0.58 3.53 -13.25
N ILE A 157 1.10 4.53 -13.98
CA ILE A 157 2.53 4.84 -14.02
C ILE A 157 3.02 5.32 -12.66
N SER A 158 2.27 6.21 -12.00
CA SER A 158 2.57 6.70 -10.65
C SER A 158 2.62 5.54 -9.65
N LEU A 159 1.62 4.64 -9.72
CA LEU A 159 1.58 3.41 -8.92
C LEU A 159 2.73 2.44 -9.26
N ALA A 160 3.18 2.39 -10.52
CA ALA A 160 4.28 1.54 -10.97
C ALA A 160 5.67 2.06 -10.56
N ILE A 161 5.83 3.39 -10.51
CA ILE A 161 7.04 4.06 -10.02
C ILE A 161 7.12 3.96 -8.49
N GLY A 162 5.97 4.04 -7.81
CA GLY A 162 5.85 3.56 -6.42
C GLY A 162 6.30 2.11 -6.36
N SER A 163 7.31 1.79 -5.54
CA SER A 163 8.04 0.51 -5.50
C SER A 163 7.17 -0.76 -5.34
N TRP A 164 5.88 -0.60 -5.07
CA TRP A 164 4.90 -1.61 -4.66
C TRP A 164 4.38 -2.47 -5.82
N PHE A 165 4.41 -1.96 -7.06
CA PHE A 165 3.92 -2.66 -8.26
C PHE A 165 5.00 -3.52 -8.96
N VAL A 166 6.26 -3.41 -8.55
CA VAL A 166 7.37 -4.15 -9.18
C VAL A 166 7.24 -5.66 -8.92
N ALA A 167 6.92 -6.06 -7.68
CA ALA A 167 6.79 -7.46 -7.29
C ALA A 167 5.76 -8.26 -8.13
N PRO A 168 4.50 -7.79 -8.31
CA PRO A 168 3.53 -8.51 -9.13
C PRO A 168 3.91 -8.54 -10.61
N MET A 169 4.54 -7.48 -11.15
CA MET A 169 5.05 -7.48 -12.52
C MET A 169 6.13 -8.53 -12.74
N VAL A 170 7.10 -8.61 -11.82
CA VAL A 170 8.15 -9.64 -11.84
C VAL A 170 7.53 -11.04 -11.74
N ALA A 171 6.58 -11.24 -10.84
CA ALA A 171 5.87 -12.51 -10.69
C ALA A 171 5.15 -12.92 -11.98
N ALA A 172 4.45 -11.99 -12.62
CA ALA A 172 3.75 -12.20 -13.89
C ALA A 172 4.71 -12.59 -15.02
N ILE A 173 5.82 -11.85 -15.19
CA ILE A 173 6.83 -12.11 -16.23
C ILE A 173 7.48 -13.48 -16.03
N LEU A 174 7.84 -13.82 -14.79
CA LEU A 174 8.45 -15.12 -14.47
C LEU A 174 7.46 -16.26 -14.70
N LEU A 175 6.18 -16.08 -14.34
CA LEU A 175 5.13 -17.07 -14.57
C LEU A 175 4.95 -17.36 -16.05
N VAL A 176 4.83 -16.32 -16.87
CA VAL A 176 4.72 -16.47 -18.32
C VAL A 176 5.95 -17.18 -18.89
N THR A 177 7.16 -16.76 -18.49
CA THR A 177 8.41 -17.38 -18.91
C THR A 177 8.42 -18.88 -18.57
N ALA A 178 8.07 -19.24 -17.34
CA ALA A 178 7.99 -20.63 -16.91
C ALA A 178 6.95 -21.43 -17.71
N LEU A 179 5.79 -20.85 -18.00
CA LEU A 179 4.73 -21.48 -18.80
C LEU A 179 5.12 -21.68 -20.26
N VAL A 180 5.84 -20.75 -20.86
CA VAL A 180 6.35 -20.88 -22.23
C VAL A 180 7.38 -22.02 -22.28
N VAL A 181 8.35 -22.05 -21.37
CA VAL A 181 9.33 -23.14 -21.31
C VAL A 181 8.62 -24.48 -21.08
N PHE A 182 7.63 -24.54 -20.17
CA PHE A 182 6.83 -25.72 -19.93
C PHE A 182 6.08 -26.18 -21.20
N TRP A 183 5.41 -25.26 -21.89
CA TRP A 183 4.66 -25.54 -23.09
C TRP A 183 5.54 -26.16 -24.18
N LEU A 184 6.69 -25.52 -24.45
CA LEU A 184 7.65 -26.01 -25.45
C LEU A 184 8.26 -27.36 -25.03
N ALA A 185 8.57 -27.54 -23.75
CA ALA A 185 9.09 -28.79 -23.21
C ALA A 185 8.12 -29.96 -23.40
N THR A 186 6.82 -29.75 -23.15
CA THR A 186 5.80 -30.79 -23.33
C THR A 186 5.61 -31.20 -24.80
N ARG A 187 5.91 -30.30 -25.75
CA ARG A 187 5.78 -30.56 -27.19
C ARG A 187 7.07 -31.02 -27.87
N ALA A 188 8.21 -31.01 -27.16
CA ALA A 188 9.52 -31.33 -27.73
C ALA A 188 9.55 -32.67 -28.51
N ARG A 189 8.88 -33.72 -28.00
CA ARG A 189 8.77 -35.01 -28.70
C ARG A 189 7.91 -34.94 -29.96
N SER A 190 6.76 -34.27 -29.89
CA SER A 190 5.88 -34.10 -31.07
C SER A 190 6.57 -33.28 -32.16
N ARG A 191 7.35 -32.26 -31.78
CA ARG A 191 8.16 -31.46 -32.71
C ARG A 191 9.19 -32.33 -33.42
N ALA A 192 9.95 -33.11 -32.66
CA ALA A 192 10.94 -34.04 -33.19
C ALA A 192 10.35 -35.02 -34.22
N LEU A 193 9.18 -35.61 -33.92
CA LEU A 193 8.50 -36.52 -34.83
C LEU A 193 8.01 -35.83 -36.12
N ARG A 194 7.51 -34.59 -36.03
CA ARG A 194 7.06 -33.83 -37.20
C ARG A 194 8.23 -33.39 -38.09
N VAL A 195 9.36 -33.00 -37.49
CA VAL A 195 10.59 -32.71 -38.23
C VAL A 195 11.10 -33.96 -38.96
N LEU A 196 11.10 -35.12 -38.29
CA LEU A 196 11.43 -36.41 -38.94
C LEU A 196 10.44 -36.78 -40.05
N GLY A 197 9.18 -36.42 -39.91
CA GLY A 197 8.14 -36.59 -40.93
C GLY A 197 8.21 -35.60 -42.09
N GLY A 198 9.24 -34.74 -42.16
CA GLY A 198 9.45 -33.79 -43.26
C GLY A 198 8.63 -32.50 -43.17
N ALA A 199 7.97 -32.22 -42.04
CA ALA A 199 7.22 -30.97 -41.89
C ALA A 199 8.18 -29.77 -41.75
N PRO A 200 7.91 -28.65 -42.45
CA PRO A 200 8.76 -27.47 -42.37
C PRO A 200 8.76 -26.86 -40.95
N PRO A 201 9.91 -26.46 -40.39
CA PRO A 201 10.03 -25.94 -39.02
C PRO A 201 9.07 -24.77 -38.70
N TRP A 202 8.83 -23.89 -39.68
CA TRP A 202 7.90 -22.76 -39.53
C TRP A 202 6.47 -23.20 -39.22
N HIS A 203 5.94 -24.22 -39.91
CA HIS A 203 4.58 -24.72 -39.64
C HIS A 203 4.46 -25.31 -38.23
N ILE A 204 5.51 -26.01 -37.78
CA ILE A 204 5.57 -26.56 -36.42
C ILE A 204 5.56 -25.42 -35.39
N GLN A 205 6.32 -24.35 -35.66
CA GLN A 205 6.41 -23.20 -34.78
C GLN A 205 5.08 -22.45 -34.66
N VAL A 206 4.42 -22.15 -35.79
CA VAL A 206 3.12 -21.46 -35.83
C VAL A 206 2.06 -22.26 -35.08
N GLN A 207 1.99 -23.59 -35.26
CA GLN A 207 1.00 -24.42 -34.59
C GLN A 207 1.20 -24.44 -33.06
N ASP A 208 2.45 -24.40 -32.60
CA ASP A 208 2.76 -24.46 -31.18
C ASP A 208 2.61 -23.10 -30.50
N VAL A 209 3.08 -22.03 -31.13
CA VAL A 209 2.90 -20.65 -30.66
C VAL A 209 1.41 -20.29 -30.69
N GLY A 210 0.71 -20.56 -31.79
CA GLY A 210 -0.72 -20.31 -31.92
C GLY A 210 -1.54 -21.07 -30.87
N GLY A 211 -1.16 -22.31 -30.56
CA GLY A 211 -1.81 -23.07 -29.49
C GLY A 211 -1.59 -22.49 -28.08
N PHE A 212 -0.42 -21.89 -27.82
CA PHE A 212 -0.16 -21.20 -26.55
C PHE A 212 -0.90 -19.86 -26.48
N LEU A 213 -0.83 -19.07 -27.55
CA LEU A 213 -1.52 -17.79 -27.66
C LEU A 213 -3.03 -17.97 -27.54
N ALA A 214 -3.62 -18.98 -28.17
CA ALA A 214 -5.05 -19.27 -28.03
C ALA A 214 -5.45 -19.56 -26.57
N LEU A 215 -4.60 -20.25 -25.80
CA LEU A 215 -4.84 -20.43 -24.36
C LEU A 215 -4.67 -19.12 -23.60
N LEU A 216 -3.64 -18.34 -23.92
CA LEU A 216 -3.35 -17.06 -23.29
C LEU A 216 -4.52 -16.08 -23.47
N PHE A 217 -4.90 -15.79 -24.72
CA PHE A 217 -6.03 -14.92 -25.05
C PHE A 217 -7.37 -15.49 -24.55
N GLY A 218 -7.58 -16.80 -24.66
CA GLY A 218 -8.80 -17.44 -24.16
C GLY A 218 -8.95 -17.30 -22.64
N SER A 219 -7.85 -17.44 -21.90
CA SER A 219 -7.85 -17.28 -20.44
C SER A 219 -7.98 -15.80 -20.04
N ALA A 220 -7.32 -14.90 -20.77
CA ALA A 220 -7.46 -13.45 -20.57
C ALA A 220 -8.91 -13.00 -20.75
N ALA A 221 -9.54 -13.40 -21.86
CA ALA A 221 -10.92 -13.06 -22.17
C ALA A 221 -11.91 -13.66 -21.15
N ALA A 222 -11.70 -14.91 -20.75
CA ALA A 222 -12.55 -15.57 -19.76
C ALA A 222 -12.46 -14.87 -18.39
N VAL A 223 -11.24 -14.59 -17.91
CA VAL A 223 -11.05 -13.90 -16.63
C VAL A 223 -11.58 -12.47 -16.70
N ALA A 224 -11.32 -11.74 -17.78
CA ALA A 224 -11.83 -10.38 -17.97
C ALA A 224 -13.36 -10.34 -17.98
N THR A 225 -14.02 -11.27 -18.69
CA THR A 225 -15.49 -11.32 -18.73
C THR A 225 -16.08 -11.57 -17.34
N VAL A 226 -15.51 -12.55 -16.61
CA VAL A 226 -15.96 -12.88 -15.25
C VAL A 226 -15.70 -11.75 -14.28
N SER A 227 -14.51 -11.13 -14.31
CA SER A 227 -14.16 -10.05 -13.39
C SER A 227 -14.98 -8.79 -13.63
N THR A 228 -15.20 -8.41 -14.89
CA THR A 228 -16.07 -7.27 -15.24
C THR A 228 -17.51 -7.49 -14.78
N ALA A 229 -18.05 -8.70 -14.97
CA ALA A 229 -19.39 -9.04 -14.48
C ALA A 229 -19.46 -8.99 -12.94
N LEU A 230 -18.45 -9.52 -12.25
CA LEU A 230 -18.38 -9.46 -10.79
C LEU A 230 -18.29 -8.03 -10.27
N VAL A 231 -17.52 -7.14 -10.92
CA VAL A 231 -17.46 -5.72 -10.56
C VAL A 231 -18.82 -5.05 -10.75
N GLY A 232 -19.51 -5.30 -11.87
CA GLY A 232 -20.85 -4.77 -12.10
C GLY A 232 -21.87 -5.20 -11.04
N ILE A 233 -21.79 -6.44 -10.58
CA ILE A 233 -22.69 -7.00 -9.54
C ILE A 233 -22.33 -6.51 -8.13
N LEU A 234 -21.04 -6.48 -7.77
CA LEU A 234 -20.60 -6.23 -6.39
C LEU A 234 -20.33 -4.75 -6.08
N ARG A 235 -19.91 -3.96 -7.08
CA ARG A 235 -19.52 -2.55 -6.91
C ARG A 235 -20.42 -1.58 -7.67
N GLY A 236 -21.13 -2.05 -8.70
CA GLY A 236 -22.07 -1.27 -9.50
C GLY A 236 -21.61 -1.07 -10.94
N TRP A 237 -22.58 -0.97 -11.85
CA TRP A 237 -22.33 -0.88 -13.30
C TRP A 237 -21.64 0.42 -13.74
N GLN A 238 -21.72 1.48 -12.95
CA GLN A 238 -21.05 2.76 -13.26
C GLN A 238 -19.51 2.63 -13.28
N TYR A 239 -18.94 1.75 -12.46
CA TYR A 239 -17.49 1.54 -12.39
C TYR A 239 -16.95 0.57 -13.44
N VAL A 240 -17.83 -0.15 -14.16
CA VAL A 240 -17.45 -1.20 -15.10
C VAL A 240 -16.57 -0.66 -16.21
N GLN A 241 -16.86 0.54 -16.72
CA GLN A 241 -16.06 1.16 -17.78
C GLN A 241 -14.64 1.47 -17.30
N LEU A 242 -14.50 2.15 -16.16
CA LEU A 242 -13.20 2.50 -15.60
C LEU A 242 -12.36 1.24 -15.29
N PHE A 243 -12.98 0.26 -14.63
CA PHE A 243 -12.34 -1.01 -14.33
C PHE A 243 -11.90 -1.76 -15.59
N ALA A 244 -12.76 -1.83 -16.61
CA ALA A 244 -12.42 -2.49 -17.87
C ALA A 244 -11.26 -1.80 -18.59
N GLN A 245 -11.18 -0.47 -18.57
CA GLN A 245 -10.05 0.27 -19.13
C GLN A 245 -8.75 -0.04 -18.39
N SER A 246 -8.76 -0.04 -17.05
CA SER A 246 -7.59 -0.39 -16.24
C SER A 246 -7.14 -1.82 -16.50
N LEU A 247 -8.09 -2.76 -16.54
CA LEU A 247 -7.82 -4.16 -16.85
C LEU A 247 -7.25 -4.34 -18.26
N LEU A 248 -7.79 -3.64 -19.26
CA LEU A 248 -7.30 -3.71 -20.65
C LEU A 248 -5.89 -3.17 -20.78
N LEU A 249 -5.56 -2.06 -20.12
CA LEU A 249 -4.21 -1.48 -20.12
C LEU A 249 -3.20 -2.46 -19.51
N LEU A 250 -3.46 -2.93 -18.29
CA LEU A 250 -2.56 -3.85 -17.58
C LEU A 250 -2.44 -5.20 -18.30
N THR A 251 -3.56 -5.74 -18.80
CA THR A 251 -3.57 -6.97 -19.60
C THR A 251 -2.81 -6.77 -20.91
N GLY A 252 -2.96 -5.62 -21.56
CA GLY A 252 -2.24 -5.27 -22.79
C GLY A 252 -0.72 -5.29 -22.59
N VAL A 253 -0.23 -4.65 -21.53
CA VAL A 253 1.20 -4.66 -21.16
C VAL A 253 1.67 -6.09 -20.90
N ALA A 254 0.93 -6.86 -20.10
CA ALA A 254 1.27 -8.25 -19.80
C ALA A 254 1.27 -9.15 -21.05
N LEU A 255 0.33 -8.96 -21.97
CA LEU A 255 0.26 -9.69 -23.24
C LEU A 255 1.42 -9.34 -24.17
N VAL A 256 1.78 -8.07 -24.30
CA VAL A 256 2.95 -7.64 -25.09
C VAL A 256 4.22 -8.28 -24.54
N ALA A 257 4.45 -8.19 -23.22
CA ALA A 257 5.58 -8.84 -22.57
C ALA A 257 5.57 -10.37 -22.81
N SER A 258 4.39 -10.99 -22.71
CA SER A 258 4.22 -12.42 -22.96
C SER A 258 4.57 -12.82 -24.38
N ILE A 259 4.13 -12.05 -25.38
CA ILE A 259 4.42 -12.29 -26.79
C ILE A 259 5.92 -12.20 -27.05
N ILE A 260 6.60 -11.17 -26.50
CA ILE A 260 8.05 -11.02 -26.61
C ILE A 260 8.77 -12.25 -26.05
N ILE A 261 8.39 -12.71 -24.84
CA ILE A 261 8.97 -13.91 -24.21
C ILE A 261 8.71 -15.16 -25.06
N VAL A 262 7.47 -15.34 -25.55
CA VAL A 262 7.11 -16.46 -26.42
C VAL A 262 8.00 -16.48 -27.65
N ILE A 263 8.21 -15.33 -28.30
CA ILE A 263 9.06 -15.20 -29.49
C ILE A 263 10.53 -15.52 -29.15
N LEU A 264 11.08 -14.94 -28.09
CA LEU A 264 12.47 -15.16 -27.69
C LEU A 264 12.77 -16.64 -27.40
N ILE A 265 11.94 -17.29 -26.57
CA ILE A 265 12.14 -18.70 -26.23
C ILE A 265 11.83 -19.60 -27.44
N SER A 266 10.87 -19.21 -28.28
CA SER A 266 10.58 -19.89 -29.54
C SER A 266 11.78 -19.92 -30.48
N CYS A 267 12.48 -18.80 -30.63
CA CYS A 267 13.70 -18.71 -31.43
C CYS A 267 14.83 -19.57 -30.85
N LEU A 268 14.97 -19.60 -29.52
CA LEU A 268 15.96 -20.48 -28.85
C LEU A 268 15.64 -21.97 -29.03
N ALA A 269 14.36 -22.33 -29.08
CA ALA A 269 13.89 -23.71 -29.21
C ALA A 269 13.54 -24.08 -30.66
N TRP A 270 14.19 -23.46 -31.65
CA TRP A 270 13.91 -23.67 -33.06
C TRP A 270 14.07 -25.15 -33.45
N PRO A 271 13.11 -25.77 -34.16
CA PRO A 271 13.23 -27.16 -34.59
C PRO A 271 14.40 -27.34 -35.57
N SER A 272 15.38 -28.19 -35.23
CA SER A 272 16.52 -28.50 -36.10
C SER A 272 16.72 -29.99 -36.32
N THR A 273 17.13 -30.35 -37.54
CA THR A 273 17.49 -31.71 -37.95
C THR A 273 18.80 -32.17 -37.31
N ASP A 274 19.71 -31.25 -36.99
CA ASP A 274 21.01 -31.54 -36.37
C ASP A 274 20.88 -32.17 -34.97
N LEU A 275 19.87 -31.76 -34.20
CA LEU A 275 19.60 -32.34 -32.87
C LEU A 275 19.20 -33.82 -32.97
N LEU A 276 18.47 -34.17 -34.03
CA LEU A 276 18.04 -35.53 -34.32
C LEU A 276 19.20 -36.37 -34.88
N ALA A 277 19.99 -35.80 -35.79
CA ALA A 277 21.17 -36.44 -36.36
C ALA A 277 22.21 -36.79 -35.28
N THR A 278 22.37 -35.92 -34.27
CA THR A 278 23.29 -36.14 -33.13
C THR A 278 22.72 -37.01 -32.01
N ARG A 279 21.53 -37.63 -32.21
CA ARG A 279 20.82 -38.48 -31.23
C ARG A 279 20.62 -37.80 -29.87
N ARG A 280 20.53 -36.48 -29.83
CA ARG A 280 20.25 -35.74 -28.61
C ARG A 280 18.73 -35.63 -28.45
N PRO A 281 18.19 -35.82 -27.22
CA PRO A 281 16.76 -35.63 -27.01
C PRO A 281 16.41 -34.16 -27.26
N ALA A 282 15.34 -33.91 -28.01
CA ALA A 282 14.91 -32.57 -28.44
C ALA A 282 14.68 -31.58 -27.28
N ILE A 283 14.49 -32.09 -26.06
CA ILE A 283 14.29 -31.30 -24.85
C ILE A 283 15.60 -30.72 -24.27
N ALA A 284 16.76 -31.17 -24.75
CA ALA A 284 18.07 -30.76 -24.23
C ALA A 284 18.33 -29.24 -24.34
N VAL A 285 17.79 -28.60 -25.38
CA VAL A 285 17.93 -27.14 -25.61
C VAL A 285 17.25 -26.32 -24.51
N LEU A 286 16.19 -26.85 -23.89
CA LEU A 286 15.43 -26.16 -22.83
C LEU A 286 16.05 -26.32 -21.44
N ARG A 287 17.12 -27.11 -21.28
CA ARG A 287 17.74 -27.36 -19.98
C ARG A 287 18.31 -26.10 -19.34
N ARG A 288 19.03 -25.26 -20.10
CA ARG A 288 19.63 -24.03 -19.58
C ARG A 288 18.55 -22.98 -19.22
N PRO A 289 17.60 -22.65 -20.13
CA PRO A 289 16.48 -21.77 -19.78
C PRO A 289 15.68 -22.26 -18.58
N GLY A 290 15.38 -23.57 -18.51
CA GLY A 290 14.63 -24.18 -17.41
C GLY A 290 15.32 -24.05 -16.04
N ARG A 291 16.64 -24.18 -15.99
CA ARG A 291 17.43 -23.95 -14.76
C ARG A 291 17.54 -22.48 -14.39
N ALA A 292 17.72 -21.61 -15.38
CA ALA A 292 17.79 -20.18 -15.16
C ALA A 292 16.46 -19.65 -14.58
N ILE A 293 15.32 -20.00 -15.18
CA ILE A 293 14.02 -19.59 -14.67
C ILE A 293 13.76 -20.17 -13.27
N GLN A 294 14.11 -21.43 -13.02
CA GLN A 294 13.99 -22.03 -11.69
C GLN A 294 14.80 -21.26 -10.63
N ALA A 295 16.07 -20.96 -10.91
CA ALA A 295 16.94 -20.22 -10.00
C ALA A 295 16.43 -18.80 -9.74
N VAL A 296 16.04 -18.06 -10.79
CA VAL A 296 15.49 -16.71 -10.65
C VAL A 296 14.17 -16.73 -9.87
N THR A 297 13.30 -17.70 -10.12
CA THR A 297 12.03 -17.83 -9.37
C THR A 297 12.23 -18.18 -7.91
N LEU A 298 13.26 -18.98 -7.59
CA LEU A 298 13.64 -19.28 -6.21
C LEU A 298 14.09 -18.01 -5.49
N VAL A 299 15.01 -17.25 -6.12
CA VAL A 299 15.52 -16.00 -5.56
C VAL A 299 14.40 -14.99 -5.35
N ALA A 300 13.55 -14.78 -6.37
CA ALA A 300 12.41 -13.85 -6.27
C ALA A 300 11.42 -14.26 -5.18
N LEU A 301 11.09 -15.55 -5.06
CA LEU A 301 10.18 -16.05 -4.02
C LEU A 301 10.71 -15.75 -2.62
N ILE A 302 11.97 -16.06 -2.35
CA ILE A 302 12.58 -15.82 -1.02
C ILE A 302 12.72 -14.32 -0.78
N ALA A 303 13.19 -13.57 -1.78
CA ALA A 303 13.39 -12.13 -1.68
C ALA A 303 12.09 -11.38 -1.37
N SER A 304 10.96 -11.81 -1.93
CA SER A 304 9.65 -11.19 -1.70
C SER A 304 8.92 -11.69 -0.44
N SER A 305 9.34 -12.82 0.15
CA SER A 305 8.65 -13.40 1.31
C SER A 305 8.76 -12.53 2.57
N GLY A 306 9.94 -11.94 2.81
CA GLY A 306 10.17 -11.06 3.96
C GLY A 306 9.34 -9.76 3.89
N PRO A 307 9.45 -8.97 2.79
CA PRO A 307 8.64 -7.78 2.61
C PRO A 307 7.13 -8.05 2.66
N ALA A 308 6.65 -9.17 2.10
CA ALA A 308 5.24 -9.55 2.19
C ALA A 308 4.80 -9.83 3.63
N TRP A 309 5.67 -10.43 4.45
CA TRP A 309 5.40 -10.66 5.86
C TRP A 309 5.34 -9.35 6.66
N LEU A 310 6.29 -8.44 6.43
CA LEU A 310 6.30 -7.12 7.07
C LEU A 310 5.06 -6.30 6.70
N ALA A 311 4.73 -6.22 5.41
CA ALA A 311 3.53 -5.52 4.97
C ALA A 311 2.26 -6.12 5.59
N HIS A 312 2.23 -7.44 5.82
CA HIS A 312 1.10 -8.08 6.51
C HIS A 312 1.04 -7.71 8.00
N GLN A 313 2.18 -7.66 8.70
CA GLN A 313 2.24 -7.21 10.08
C GLN A 313 1.86 -5.74 10.21
N GLU A 314 2.36 -4.89 9.33
CA GLU A 314 2.01 -3.47 9.25
C GLU A 314 0.52 -3.30 9.00
N ALA A 315 -0.05 -3.98 7.99
CA ALA A 315 -1.49 -3.91 7.73
C ALA A 315 -2.35 -4.39 8.91
N GLN A 316 -1.89 -5.39 9.68
CA GLN A 316 -2.57 -5.78 10.93
C GLN A 316 -2.48 -4.67 11.97
N GLN A 317 -1.30 -4.09 12.20
CA GLN A 317 -1.12 -2.97 13.14
C GLN A 317 -1.98 -1.78 12.73
N THR A 318 -1.97 -1.37 11.46
CA THR A 318 -2.79 -0.26 10.98
C THR A 318 -4.29 -0.57 11.04
N ALA A 319 -4.71 -1.83 10.91
CA ALA A 319 -6.10 -2.22 11.14
C ALA A 319 -6.52 -2.09 12.61
N PHE A 320 -5.62 -2.38 13.56
CA PHE A 320 -5.86 -2.10 14.98
C PHE A 320 -5.87 -0.61 15.28
N GLN A 321 -4.96 0.17 14.67
CA GLN A 321 -4.97 1.63 14.75
C GLN A 321 -6.30 2.19 14.22
N LEU A 322 -6.84 1.65 13.12
CA LEU A 322 -8.08 2.08 12.52
C LEU A 322 -9.28 2.00 13.48
N ASP A 323 -9.35 0.98 14.33
CA ASP A 323 -10.41 0.87 15.35
C ASP A 323 -10.33 2.02 16.37
N ILE A 324 -9.12 2.38 16.78
CA ILE A 324 -8.88 3.53 17.65
C ILE A 324 -9.19 4.83 16.90
N TRP A 325 -8.75 4.97 15.64
CA TRP A 325 -9.05 6.15 14.83
C TRP A 325 -10.54 6.38 14.60
N ASN A 326 -11.31 5.31 14.40
CA ASN A 326 -12.77 5.41 14.30
C ASN A 326 -13.39 5.94 15.61
N LYS A 327 -12.85 5.53 16.76
CA LYS A 327 -13.27 6.03 18.08
C LYS A 327 -12.79 7.47 18.33
N LEU A 328 -11.68 7.88 17.73
CA LEU A 328 -11.15 9.25 17.72
C LEU A 328 -11.65 10.07 16.51
N SER A 329 -12.75 9.68 15.87
CA SER A 329 -13.24 10.34 14.65
C SER A 329 -13.69 11.79 14.85
N ASP A 330 -13.94 12.21 16.09
CA ASP A 330 -14.23 13.60 16.45
C ASP A 330 -12.95 14.38 16.89
N GLN A 331 -11.77 13.74 16.85
CA GLN A 331 -10.51 14.39 17.18
C GLN A 331 -9.84 14.99 15.95
N VAL A 332 -9.22 16.15 16.18
CA VAL A 332 -8.77 17.08 15.17
C VAL A 332 -7.35 17.51 15.49
N THR A 333 -6.47 17.48 14.50
CA THR A 333 -5.13 18.07 14.56
C THR A 333 -5.11 19.37 13.78
N LEU A 334 -4.08 20.18 13.97
CA LEU A 334 -3.94 21.45 13.27
C LEU A 334 -2.85 21.34 12.22
N ASN A 335 -3.16 21.74 10.99
CA ASN A 335 -2.16 21.94 9.95
C ASN A 335 -1.71 23.40 9.92
N PHE A 336 -0.40 23.60 9.86
CA PHE A 336 0.23 24.91 9.83
C PHE A 336 0.86 25.13 8.44
N ALA A 337 0.16 25.84 7.57
CA ALA A 337 0.67 26.23 6.27
C ALA A 337 1.43 27.56 6.38
N MET A 338 2.53 27.57 7.14
CA MET A 338 3.37 28.75 7.36
C MET A 338 4.83 28.39 7.63
N GLY A 339 5.74 29.35 7.46
CA GLY A 339 7.16 29.16 7.74
C GLY A 339 7.48 29.13 9.24
N GLU A 340 8.57 28.45 9.61
CA GLU A 340 9.01 28.23 11.00
C GLU A 340 9.12 29.54 11.82
N LYS A 341 9.61 30.62 11.20
CA LYS A 341 9.72 31.94 11.84
C LYS A 341 8.36 32.52 12.28
N ASN A 342 7.28 32.15 11.59
CA ASN A 342 5.93 32.61 11.93
C ASN A 342 5.33 31.79 13.09
N LEU A 343 5.80 30.55 13.30
CA LEU A 343 5.37 29.69 14.42
C LEU A 343 5.75 30.31 15.78
N ASP A 344 6.97 30.84 15.89
CA ASP A 344 7.42 31.52 17.12
C ASP A 344 6.58 32.76 17.44
N ALA A 345 6.12 33.49 16.41
CA ALA A 345 5.32 34.69 16.59
C ALA A 345 3.91 34.38 17.13
N ILE A 346 3.33 33.25 16.74
CA ILE A 346 1.99 32.82 17.18
C ILE A 346 2.02 32.01 18.48
N ALA A 347 3.19 31.57 18.94
CA ALA A 347 3.32 30.65 20.08
C ALA A 347 2.61 31.10 21.36
N PRO A 348 2.71 32.36 21.82
CA PRO A 348 1.98 32.80 23.01
C PRO A 348 0.46 32.83 22.83
N HIS A 349 -0.02 33.08 21.61
CA HIS A 349 -1.44 33.06 21.29
C HIS A 349 -1.97 31.62 21.25
N PHE A 350 -1.18 30.73 20.66
CA PHE A 350 -1.49 29.31 20.57
C PHE A 350 -1.47 28.62 21.94
N ALA A 351 -0.48 28.91 22.79
CA ALA A 351 -0.42 28.37 24.14
C ALA A 351 -1.66 28.75 24.97
N ARG A 352 -2.13 30.00 24.88
CA ARG A 352 -3.39 30.42 25.52
C ARG A 352 -4.62 29.70 24.96
N MET A 353 -4.65 29.45 23.65
CA MET A 353 -5.71 28.66 23.03
C MET A 353 -5.74 27.24 23.59
N VAL A 354 -4.57 26.59 23.67
CA VAL A 354 -4.39 25.24 24.21
C VAL A 354 -4.81 25.18 25.68
N ASP A 355 -4.35 26.10 26.52
CA ASP A 355 -4.73 26.18 27.94
C ASP A 355 -6.26 26.36 28.12
N SER A 356 -6.85 27.23 27.30
CA SER A 356 -8.31 27.41 27.28
C SER A 356 -9.05 26.15 26.86
N ALA A 357 -8.54 25.41 25.89
CA ALA A 357 -9.13 24.16 25.42
C ALA A 357 -8.95 23.02 26.43
N GLU A 358 -7.76 22.90 27.02
CA GLU A 358 -7.42 21.90 28.03
C GLU A 358 -8.27 22.06 29.30
N SER A 359 -8.46 23.29 29.78
CA SER A 359 -9.34 23.56 30.94
C SER A 359 -10.82 23.19 30.71
N ARG A 360 -11.23 23.02 29.44
CA ARG A 360 -12.56 22.51 29.05
C ARG A 360 -12.57 21.01 28.71
N GLY A 361 -11.44 20.32 28.83
CA GLY A 361 -11.29 18.92 28.42
C GLY A 361 -11.36 18.72 26.90
N GLN A 362 -11.06 19.77 26.12
CA GLN A 362 -11.15 19.77 24.65
C GLN A 362 -9.79 19.69 23.97
N ALA A 363 -8.69 19.58 24.72
CA ALA A 363 -7.35 19.37 24.21
C ALA A 363 -6.70 18.15 24.87
N ALA A 364 -6.22 17.22 24.04
CA ALA A 364 -5.54 16.00 24.47
C ALA A 364 -4.08 16.00 23.98
N LEU A 365 -3.17 15.57 24.84
CA LEU A 365 -1.74 15.49 24.55
C LEU A 365 -1.27 14.04 24.65
N SER A 366 -0.50 13.61 23.66
CA SER A 366 0.37 12.44 23.77
C SER A 366 1.69 12.72 23.07
N TYR A 367 2.79 12.63 23.81
CA TYR A 367 4.14 12.79 23.29
C TYR A 367 5.04 11.66 23.82
N THR A 368 5.61 10.88 22.90
CA THR A 368 6.31 9.63 23.24
C THR A 368 7.80 9.67 22.89
N PHE A 369 8.63 9.19 23.81
CA PHE A 369 10.02 8.81 23.58
C PHE A 369 10.13 7.30 23.41
N ASN A 370 10.62 6.85 22.26
CA ASN A 370 10.81 5.44 21.94
C ASN A 370 12.26 5.00 22.13
N GLU A 371 12.50 3.80 22.66
CA GLU A 371 13.86 3.25 22.86
C GLU A 371 14.64 3.11 21.54
N VAL A 372 13.94 2.96 20.41
CA VAL A 372 14.58 2.83 19.08
C VAL A 372 15.28 4.12 18.65
N ASP A 373 14.67 5.27 18.96
CA ASP A 373 15.19 6.60 18.59
C ASP A 373 16.00 7.22 19.73
N TRP A 374 15.80 6.73 20.95
CA TRP A 374 16.44 7.23 22.15
C TRP A 374 17.60 6.31 22.57
N GLU A 375 18.83 6.79 22.47
CA GLU A 375 20.05 6.03 22.85
C GLU A 375 20.25 5.87 24.38
N GLY A 376 19.15 5.80 25.15
CA GLY A 376 19.12 5.76 26.62
C GLY A 376 18.56 4.46 27.20
N ASP A 377 18.58 4.33 28.51
CA ASP A 377 18.09 3.13 29.24
C ASP A 377 16.79 3.43 29.98
N PHE A 378 15.66 2.96 29.41
CA PHE A 378 14.32 3.08 29.98
C PHE A 378 13.98 1.98 31.00
N GLY A 379 14.94 1.13 31.37
CA GLY A 379 14.74 0.05 32.33
C GLY A 379 13.79 -1.03 31.79
N PRO A 380 12.65 -1.31 32.45
CA PRO A 380 11.72 -2.35 32.01
C PRO A 380 10.72 -1.89 30.93
N TYR A 381 10.78 -0.62 30.52
CA TYR A 381 9.79 -0.02 29.62
C TYR A 381 10.35 0.13 28.20
N SER A 382 9.51 -0.13 27.18
CA SER A 382 9.88 0.04 25.77
C SER A 382 9.74 1.48 25.27
N ALA A 383 8.95 2.29 25.97
CA ALA A 383 8.71 3.69 25.66
C ALA A 383 8.29 4.48 26.92
N ILE A 384 8.45 5.80 26.86
CA ILE A 384 7.99 6.74 27.87
C ILE A 384 7.08 7.77 27.19
N SER A 385 5.82 7.86 27.63
CA SER A 385 4.84 8.76 27.02
C SER A 385 4.33 9.80 28.02
N ILE A 386 4.48 11.08 27.69
CA ILE A 386 3.88 12.19 28.43
C ILE A 386 2.49 12.44 27.86
N VAL A 387 1.48 12.43 28.72
CA VAL A 387 0.08 12.57 28.34
C VAL A 387 -0.63 13.50 29.31
N ASN A 388 -1.76 14.09 28.91
CA ASN A 388 -2.63 14.81 29.84
C ASN A 388 -3.89 13.97 30.19
N PRO A 389 -4.71 14.38 31.16
CA PRO A 389 -5.89 13.62 31.58
C PRO A 389 -6.88 13.37 30.44
N ALA A 390 -7.05 14.35 29.54
CA ALA A 390 -7.96 14.23 28.40
C ALA A 390 -7.54 13.09 27.45
N TRP A 391 -6.25 12.88 27.21
CA TRP A 391 -5.77 11.73 26.43
C TRP A 391 -6.08 10.40 27.13
N ILE A 392 -5.85 10.31 28.44
CA ILE A 392 -6.14 9.10 29.21
C ILE A 392 -7.64 8.78 29.12
N ASP A 393 -8.52 9.78 29.26
CA ASP A 393 -9.96 9.59 29.13
C ASP A 393 -10.37 9.12 27.72
N LEU A 394 -9.80 9.72 26.67
CA LEU A 394 -10.03 9.30 25.28
C LEU A 394 -9.62 7.84 25.04
N VAL A 395 -8.46 7.44 25.54
CA VAL A 395 -7.93 6.08 25.38
C VAL A 395 -8.67 5.07 26.27
N MET A 396 -9.04 5.43 27.49
CA MET A 396 -9.81 4.56 28.39
C MET A 396 -11.22 4.30 27.85
N ALA A 397 -11.84 5.28 27.19
CA ALA A 397 -13.09 5.04 26.47
C ALA A 397 -12.94 3.96 25.37
N ALA A 398 -11.75 3.85 24.77
CA ALA A 398 -11.47 2.88 23.71
C ALA A 398 -10.98 1.51 24.22
N THR A 399 -10.24 1.46 25.32
CA THR A 399 -9.55 0.27 25.87
C THR A 399 -10.28 -0.37 27.07
N GLY A 400 -11.22 0.34 27.68
CA GLY A 400 -12.03 -0.11 28.82
C GLY A 400 -11.52 0.40 30.17
N PRO A 401 -12.41 0.48 31.18
CA PRO A 401 -12.06 0.99 32.51
C PRO A 401 -11.05 0.06 33.22
N GLY A 402 -10.03 0.65 33.83
CA GLY A 402 -8.99 -0.09 34.58
C GLY A 402 -7.82 -0.60 33.72
N ALA A 403 -7.59 -0.02 32.54
CA ALA A 403 -6.46 -0.34 31.67
C ALA A 403 -5.09 0.01 32.30
N LEU A 404 -5.03 0.98 33.21
CA LEU A 404 -3.81 1.53 33.80
C LEU A 404 -3.71 1.25 35.31
N THR A 405 -2.48 1.13 35.79
CA THR A 405 -2.14 1.04 37.22
C THR A 405 -0.98 1.94 37.58
N GLN A 406 -0.85 2.27 38.87
CA GLN A 406 0.24 3.09 39.37
C GLN A 406 1.58 2.38 39.21
N ALA A 407 2.56 3.08 38.63
CA ALA A 407 3.88 2.57 38.30
C ALA A 407 5.00 3.20 39.14
N TYR A 408 4.66 4.12 40.06
CA TYR A 408 5.65 4.88 40.81
C TYR A 408 6.58 3.99 41.63
N SER A 409 7.88 4.16 41.40
CA SER A 409 8.93 3.64 42.25
C SER A 409 10.11 4.63 42.30
N PRO A 410 10.87 4.70 43.41
CA PRO A 410 12.06 5.55 43.47
C PRO A 410 13.09 5.26 42.36
N ALA A 411 13.17 3.99 41.91
CA ALA A 411 14.03 3.60 40.81
C ALA A 411 13.54 4.18 39.46
N THR A 412 12.23 4.20 39.23
CA THR A 412 11.63 4.77 38.02
C THR A 412 11.79 6.29 37.98
N ALA A 413 11.62 6.98 39.11
CA ALA A 413 11.84 8.42 39.21
C ALA A 413 13.30 8.79 38.90
N HIS A 414 14.27 8.08 39.50
CA HIS A 414 15.68 8.29 39.20
C HIS A 414 16.06 7.97 37.75
N MET A 415 15.43 6.97 37.13
CA MET A 415 15.62 6.68 35.70
C MET A 415 15.14 7.85 34.84
N LEU A 416 13.94 8.39 35.10
CA LEU A 416 13.42 9.55 34.38
C LEU A 416 14.29 10.80 34.54
N GLU A 417 14.72 11.09 35.77
CA GLU A 417 15.63 12.23 36.03
C GLU A 417 16.94 12.08 35.26
N ARG A 418 17.50 10.86 35.21
CA ARG A 418 18.75 10.56 34.51
C ARG A 418 18.61 10.67 32.99
N GLU A 419 17.55 10.09 32.44
CA GLU A 419 17.38 9.98 30.97
C GLU A 419 16.69 11.21 30.38
N LEU A 420 15.62 11.72 30.99
CA LEU A 420 14.77 12.77 30.44
C LEU A 420 14.89 14.12 31.16
N GLY A 421 15.56 14.21 32.32
CA GLY A 421 15.63 15.45 33.09
C GLY A 421 16.15 16.65 32.28
N SER A 422 17.29 16.48 31.60
CA SER A 422 17.86 17.52 30.73
C SER A 422 17.00 17.82 29.50
N GLN A 423 16.30 16.81 28.97
CA GLN A 423 15.38 17.01 27.85
C GLN A 423 14.15 17.81 28.28
N ILE A 424 13.61 17.55 29.46
CA ILE A 424 12.50 18.31 30.03
C ILE A 424 12.94 19.75 30.33
N ASP A 425 14.17 19.98 30.81
CA ASP A 425 14.73 21.34 30.95
C ASP A 425 14.72 22.10 29.62
N VAL A 426 15.01 21.42 28.50
CA VAL A 426 14.93 22.02 27.15
C VAL A 426 13.47 22.26 26.74
N LEU A 427 12.56 21.33 27.05
CA LEU A 427 11.13 21.49 26.77
C LEU A 427 10.50 22.66 27.55
N LEU A 428 11.03 22.96 28.73
CA LEU A 428 10.64 24.05 29.62
C LEU A 428 11.51 25.31 29.49
N MET A 429 12.40 25.37 28.49
CA MET A 429 13.37 26.46 28.37
C MET A 429 12.68 27.83 28.41
N GLY A 430 13.16 28.73 29.28
CA GLY A 430 12.58 30.07 29.46
C GLY A 430 11.44 30.16 30.48
N THR A 431 11.02 29.04 31.08
CA THR A 431 10.12 29.02 32.25
C THR A 431 10.91 29.03 33.58
N ALA A 432 10.21 29.24 34.70
CA ALA A 432 10.82 29.25 36.04
C ALA A 432 10.95 27.85 36.67
N THR A 433 10.37 26.82 36.04
CA THR A 433 10.28 25.45 36.56
C THR A 433 11.44 24.61 36.04
N SER A 434 12.13 23.89 36.93
CA SER A 434 13.15 22.92 36.51
C SER A 434 12.53 21.60 36.08
N GLY A 435 13.21 20.83 35.23
CA GLY A 435 12.75 19.52 34.79
C GLY A 435 12.56 18.53 35.94
N THR A 436 13.36 18.63 37.00
CA THR A 436 13.17 17.84 38.23
C THR A 436 11.89 18.21 38.98
N GLU A 437 11.54 19.50 39.04
CA GLU A 437 10.28 19.92 39.66
C GLU A 437 9.09 19.49 38.81
N ALA A 438 9.19 19.61 37.48
CA ALA A 438 8.14 19.14 36.57
C ALA A 438 7.90 17.64 36.68
N ILE A 439 8.96 16.81 36.71
CA ILE A 439 8.84 15.35 36.90
C ILE A 439 8.13 15.01 38.22
N ALA A 440 8.39 15.77 39.29
CA ALA A 440 7.78 15.54 40.59
C ALA A 440 6.26 15.80 40.62
N GLU A 441 5.74 16.59 39.67
CA GLU A 441 4.30 16.84 39.51
C GLU A 441 3.59 15.78 38.65
N LEU A 442 4.33 14.90 37.97
CA LEU A 442 3.76 13.89 37.09
C LEU A 442 3.23 12.69 37.87
N THR A 443 2.11 12.12 37.42
CA THR A 443 1.61 10.84 37.92
C THR A 443 2.09 9.69 37.03
N PHE A 444 2.59 8.62 37.65
CA PHE A 444 3.29 7.55 36.96
C PHE A 444 2.35 6.36 36.80
N LEU A 445 2.02 6.03 35.56
CA LEU A 445 1.07 4.98 35.21
C LEU A 445 1.73 3.94 34.28
N THR A 446 1.21 2.72 34.30
CA THR A 446 1.61 1.66 33.36
C THR A 446 0.41 0.77 33.00
N PRO A 447 0.36 0.19 31.79
CA PRO A 447 -0.69 -0.73 31.39
C PRO A 447 -0.76 -1.98 32.29
N ASN A 448 -1.97 -2.46 32.54
CA ASN A 448 -2.18 -3.76 33.19
C ASN A 448 -1.66 -4.91 32.31
N PRO A 449 -1.19 -6.03 32.89
CA PRO A 449 -0.70 -7.17 32.13
C PRO A 449 -1.72 -7.68 31.10
N GLY A 450 -1.31 -7.73 29.83
CA GLY A 450 -2.17 -8.15 28.71
C GLY A 450 -2.96 -7.03 28.03
N VAL A 451 -2.86 -5.79 28.54
CA VAL A 451 -3.41 -4.60 27.88
C VAL A 451 -2.35 -4.03 26.95
N GLN A 452 -2.73 -3.76 25.70
CA GLN A 452 -1.93 -2.98 24.76
C GLN A 452 -2.46 -1.54 24.77
N TYR A 453 -1.66 -0.62 25.31
CA TYR A 453 -2.05 0.77 25.44
C TYR A 453 -1.62 1.57 24.20
N PRO A 454 -2.53 2.34 23.57
CA PRO A 454 -2.22 3.19 22.44
C PRO A 454 -1.47 4.45 22.88
N ILE A 455 -0.39 4.78 22.19
CA ILE A 455 0.37 6.02 22.36
C ILE A 455 0.52 6.71 21.00
N ALA A 456 0.42 8.03 20.95
CA ALA A 456 0.68 8.79 19.73
C ALA A 456 2.18 9.02 19.55
N GLU A 457 2.70 8.62 18.40
CA GLU A 457 4.07 8.90 17.97
C GLU A 457 4.16 10.28 17.31
N VAL A 458 5.38 10.81 17.22
CA VAL A 458 5.69 12.13 16.65
C VAL A 458 5.23 12.31 15.18
N SER A 459 4.87 11.21 14.50
CA SER A 459 4.32 11.22 13.14
C SER A 459 2.79 11.32 13.08
N GLY A 460 2.10 11.40 14.23
CA GLY A 460 0.64 11.29 14.32
C GLY A 460 0.12 9.85 14.20
N GLN A 461 1.00 8.84 14.13
CA GLN A 461 0.62 7.42 14.18
C GLN A 461 0.38 6.96 15.62
N ILE A 462 -0.45 5.93 15.80
CA ILE A 462 -0.66 5.30 17.11
C ILE A 462 0.12 3.99 17.20
N SER A 463 1.07 3.87 18.10
CA SER A 463 1.70 2.59 18.43
C SER A 463 1.06 1.98 19.67
N PHE A 464 1.19 0.66 19.81
CA PHE A 464 0.54 -0.12 20.88
C PHE A 464 1.59 -0.85 21.70
N HIS A 465 1.70 -0.49 22.98
CA HIS A 465 2.72 -1.03 23.88
C HIS A 465 2.08 -1.69 25.09
N ASN A 466 2.64 -2.82 25.51
CA ASN A 466 2.23 -3.54 26.73
C ASN A 466 3.12 -3.19 27.94
N ASP A 467 4.21 -2.46 27.71
CA ASP A 467 5.28 -2.14 28.65
C ASP A 467 5.72 -0.68 28.49
N VAL A 468 4.76 0.26 28.43
CA VAL A 468 5.02 1.70 28.37
C VAL A 468 4.90 2.35 29.76
N LEU A 469 5.77 3.32 30.04
CA LEU A 469 5.62 4.22 31.19
C LEU A 469 4.86 5.46 30.75
N ILE A 470 3.70 5.69 31.36
CA ILE A 470 2.83 6.82 31.07
C ILE A 470 3.02 7.86 32.17
N LEU A 471 3.40 9.07 31.79
CA LEU A 471 3.56 10.21 32.66
C LEU A 471 2.37 11.14 32.45
N GLU A 472 1.43 11.12 33.37
CA GLU A 472 0.28 12.01 33.35
C GLU A 472 0.71 13.39 33.89
N ALA A 473 0.77 14.36 32.98
CA ALA A 473 0.98 15.77 33.29
C ALA A 473 -0.35 16.43 33.65
N PRO A 474 -0.44 17.17 34.76
CA PRO A 474 -1.68 17.86 35.15
C PRO A 474 -2.19 18.83 34.09
N THR A 475 -1.27 19.51 33.39
CA THR A 475 -1.54 20.37 32.24
C THR A 475 -0.41 20.24 31.22
N ILE A 476 -0.66 20.58 29.96
CA ILE A 476 0.38 20.60 28.91
C ILE A 476 1.51 21.57 29.28
N ALA A 477 1.17 22.73 29.88
CA ALA A 477 2.13 23.75 30.30
C ALA A 477 3.05 23.31 31.46
N THR A 478 2.76 22.19 32.14
CA THR A 478 3.63 21.63 33.18
C THR A 478 4.97 21.16 32.62
N VAL A 479 5.01 20.71 31.36
CA VAL A 479 6.19 20.08 30.75
C VAL A 479 6.67 20.80 29.49
N PHE A 480 5.84 21.66 28.88
CA PHE A 480 6.14 22.33 27.62
C PHE A 480 5.95 23.85 27.73
N ASN A 481 6.94 24.61 27.25
CA ASN A 481 6.81 26.05 27.05
C ASN A 481 5.96 26.39 25.80
N ASP A 482 5.60 27.67 25.64
CA ASP A 482 4.74 28.14 24.54
C ASP A 482 5.24 27.72 23.15
N SER A 483 6.54 27.84 22.88
CA SER A 483 7.14 27.45 21.58
C SER A 483 7.03 25.94 21.34
N ASN A 484 7.28 25.14 22.36
CA ASN A 484 7.20 23.69 22.24
C ASN A 484 5.75 23.19 22.14
N ILE A 485 4.79 23.91 22.73
CA ILE A 485 3.36 23.62 22.53
C ILE A 485 2.97 23.76 21.05
N VAL A 486 3.44 24.80 20.36
CA VAL A 486 3.23 24.92 18.90
C VAL A 486 3.90 23.77 18.14
N ASN A 487 5.15 23.44 18.48
CA ASN A 487 5.89 22.35 17.83
C ASN A 487 5.21 20.98 18.02
N LEU A 488 4.59 20.75 19.17
CA LEU A 488 3.79 19.55 19.41
C LEU A 488 2.54 19.53 18.53
N ALA A 489 1.89 20.68 18.31
CA ALA A 489 0.74 20.76 17.42
C ALA A 489 1.12 20.54 15.95
N THR A 490 2.27 21.05 15.49
CA THR A 490 2.74 20.79 14.11
C THR A 490 3.06 19.32 13.84
N THR A 491 3.42 18.57 14.90
CA THR A 491 3.69 17.14 14.87
C THR A 491 2.47 16.28 15.26
N SER A 492 1.27 16.88 15.35
CA SER A 492 0.02 16.17 15.68
C SER A 492 0.02 15.47 17.05
N ASN A 493 0.88 15.88 17.98
CA ASN A 493 0.91 15.37 19.36
C ASN A 493 -0.14 16.04 20.27
N ILE A 494 -0.72 17.16 19.83
CA ILE A 494 -1.87 17.81 20.47
C ILE A 494 -3.10 17.65 19.55
N MET A 495 -4.18 17.16 20.14
CA MET A 495 -5.47 16.94 19.50
C MET A 495 -6.54 17.80 20.14
N PHE A 496 -7.48 18.26 19.34
CA PHE A 496 -8.66 19.01 19.77
C PHE A 496 -9.93 18.25 19.43
N THR A 497 -11.01 18.51 20.15
CA THR A 497 -12.31 17.86 19.90
C THR A 497 -13.22 18.74 19.03
N GLY A 498 -13.62 18.21 17.87
CA GLY A 498 -14.55 18.80 16.91
C GLY A 498 -13.97 19.96 16.10
N ILE A 499 -14.14 19.93 14.77
CA ILE A 499 -13.59 21.00 13.90
C ILE A 499 -14.22 22.35 14.23
N SER A 500 -15.55 22.46 14.23
CA SER A 500 -16.23 23.74 14.44
C SER A 500 -15.98 24.35 15.83
N ALA A 501 -15.65 23.51 16.82
CA ALA A 501 -15.15 23.99 18.10
C ALA A 501 -13.71 24.51 17.98
N THR A 502 -12.84 23.77 17.30
CA THR A 502 -11.44 24.12 17.06
C THR A 502 -11.27 25.40 16.22
N GLU A 503 -12.07 25.60 15.18
CA GLU A 503 -12.07 26.84 14.39
C GLU A 503 -12.46 28.06 15.24
N ARG A 504 -13.46 27.91 16.11
CA ARG A 504 -13.81 28.97 17.06
C ARG A 504 -12.68 29.26 18.04
N LEU A 505 -11.93 28.23 18.47
CA LEU A 505 -10.76 28.43 19.33
C LEU A 505 -9.66 29.19 18.60
N LEU A 506 -9.39 28.87 17.33
CA LEU A 506 -8.43 29.59 16.49
C LEU A 506 -8.82 31.06 16.31
N ASN A 507 -10.07 31.32 15.92
CA ASN A 507 -10.57 32.69 15.72
C ASN A 507 -10.52 33.50 17.02
N ASN A 508 -10.98 32.92 18.14
CA ASN A 508 -10.94 33.60 19.45
C ASN A 508 -9.50 33.88 19.94
N ALA A 509 -8.53 33.08 19.52
CA ALA A 509 -7.11 33.29 19.83
C ALA A 509 -6.41 34.32 18.94
N GLY A 510 -7.10 34.82 17.89
CA GLY A 510 -6.52 35.68 16.86
C GLY A 510 -5.64 34.91 15.87
N LEU A 511 -5.91 33.62 15.69
CA LEU A 511 -5.18 32.69 14.80
C LEU A 511 -6.01 32.27 13.58
N GLY A 512 -7.15 32.94 13.35
CA GLY A 512 -7.92 32.80 12.12
C GLY A 512 -7.18 33.36 10.92
N SER A 513 -7.56 32.95 9.71
CA SER A 513 -6.88 33.35 8.47
C SER A 513 -6.87 34.88 8.27
N SER A 514 -7.98 35.55 8.59
CA SER A 514 -8.09 37.02 8.56
C SER A 514 -7.15 37.70 9.56
N GLU A 515 -7.12 37.20 10.79
CA GLU A 515 -6.36 37.78 11.89
C GLU A 515 -4.85 37.60 11.70
N LEU A 516 -4.41 36.45 11.14
CA LEU A 516 -3.02 36.24 10.76
C LEU A 516 -2.58 37.20 9.66
N THR A 517 -3.46 37.46 8.69
CA THR A 517 -3.20 38.43 7.62
C THR A 517 -3.09 39.85 8.17
N ASP A 518 -3.97 40.24 9.10
CA ASP A 518 -3.91 41.53 9.80
C ASP A 518 -2.61 41.71 10.62
N LEU A 519 -2.03 40.60 11.10
CA LEU A 519 -0.74 40.56 11.78
C LEU A 519 0.46 40.57 10.83
N GLY A 520 0.24 40.57 9.51
CA GLY A 520 1.29 40.52 8.49
C GLY A 520 2.00 39.16 8.42
N ILE A 521 1.32 38.09 8.83
CA ILE A 521 1.82 36.72 8.82
C ILE A 521 1.23 36.00 7.59
N ASP A 522 2.08 35.74 6.59
CA ASP A 522 1.71 34.92 5.45
C ASP A 522 1.60 33.44 5.89
N GLY A 523 0.38 32.93 5.97
CA GLY A 523 0.09 31.52 6.24
C GLY A 523 -1.29 31.27 6.85
N THR A 524 -1.67 30.00 6.93
CA THR A 524 -2.96 29.58 7.50
C THR A 524 -2.79 28.48 8.53
N VAL A 525 -3.64 28.48 9.55
CA VAL A 525 -3.83 27.37 10.49
C VAL A 525 -5.23 26.85 10.31
N TYR A 526 -5.38 25.57 10.03
CA TYR A 526 -6.70 24.98 9.88
C TYR A 526 -6.77 23.56 10.45
N PRO A 527 -7.92 23.18 11.00
CA PRO A 527 -8.11 21.85 11.55
C PRO A 527 -8.26 20.76 10.49
N LEU A 528 -7.78 19.55 10.80
CA LEU A 528 -7.91 18.33 10.03
C LEU A 528 -8.33 17.16 10.93
N TYR A 529 -9.20 16.27 10.45
CA TYR A 529 -9.51 15.05 11.22
C TYR A 529 -8.32 14.12 11.26
N MET A 530 -7.97 13.71 12.47
CA MET A 530 -6.88 12.76 12.66
C MET A 530 -7.22 11.39 12.07
N ALA A 531 -8.50 10.98 12.16
CA ALA A 531 -8.99 9.73 11.60
C ALA A 531 -8.85 9.67 10.07
N GLU A 532 -8.91 10.80 9.35
CA GLU A 532 -8.85 10.78 7.88
C GLU A 532 -7.48 10.30 7.36
N GLN A 533 -6.40 10.78 7.98
CA GLN A 533 -5.04 10.35 7.64
C GLN A 533 -4.81 8.88 8.02
N GLY A 534 -5.26 8.47 9.22
CA GLY A 534 -5.16 7.09 9.68
C GLY A 534 -5.95 6.08 8.82
N ILE A 535 -7.16 6.44 8.38
CA ILE A 535 -7.99 5.58 7.51
C ILE A 535 -7.33 5.37 6.15
N LEU A 536 -6.81 6.44 5.52
CA LEU A 536 -6.15 6.33 4.22
C LEU A 536 -4.91 5.44 4.32
N GLN A 537 -4.07 5.66 5.33
CA GLN A 537 -2.87 4.86 5.55
C GLN A 537 -3.20 3.37 5.79
N ALA A 538 -4.23 3.06 6.59
CA ALA A 538 -4.68 1.68 6.83
C ALA A 538 -5.08 0.96 5.54
N GLN A 539 -5.76 1.67 4.64
CA GLN A 539 -6.20 1.12 3.37
C GLN A 539 -5.02 0.91 2.41
N TYR A 540 -4.06 1.83 2.37
CA TYR A 540 -2.81 1.65 1.61
C TYR A 540 -2.02 0.44 2.12
N ALA A 541 -1.83 0.32 3.45
CA ALA A 541 -1.14 -0.80 4.07
C ALA A 541 -1.83 -2.14 3.75
N THR A 542 -3.17 -2.17 3.81
CA THR A 542 -3.96 -3.35 3.45
C THR A 542 -3.77 -3.76 2.00
N TYR A 543 -3.85 -2.81 1.06
CA TYR A 543 -3.63 -3.10 -0.34
C TYR A 543 -2.20 -3.56 -0.63
N LEU A 544 -1.20 -2.95 0.02
CA LEU A 544 0.20 -3.34 -0.07
C LEU A 544 0.41 -4.78 0.42
N ALA A 545 -0.17 -5.13 1.57
CA ALA A 545 -0.10 -6.49 2.11
C ALA A 545 -0.72 -7.50 1.14
N GLN A 546 -1.89 -7.19 0.60
CA GLN A 546 -2.61 -8.08 -0.33
C GLN A 546 -1.84 -8.26 -1.65
N ILE A 547 -1.34 -7.18 -2.27
CA ILE A 547 -0.63 -7.28 -3.55
C ILE A 547 0.68 -8.06 -3.40
N LEU A 548 1.41 -7.87 -2.30
CA LEU A 548 2.63 -8.62 -2.01
C LEU A 548 2.33 -10.09 -1.69
N ALA A 549 1.28 -10.37 -0.93
CA ALA A 549 0.84 -11.75 -0.65
C ALA A 549 0.47 -12.50 -1.94
N TYR A 550 -0.33 -11.89 -2.82
CA TYR A 550 -0.67 -12.47 -4.12
C TYR A 550 0.53 -12.62 -5.04
N SER A 551 1.50 -11.71 -4.96
CA SER A 551 2.77 -11.82 -5.68
C SER A 551 3.59 -13.01 -5.21
N VAL A 552 3.74 -13.21 -3.89
CA VAL A 552 4.42 -14.37 -3.30
C VAL A 552 3.72 -15.67 -3.66
N MET A 553 2.38 -15.71 -3.62
CA MET A 553 1.60 -16.88 -4.05
C MET A 553 1.85 -17.20 -5.54
N THR A 554 1.86 -16.16 -6.39
CA THR A 554 2.14 -16.31 -7.83
C THR A 554 3.58 -16.78 -8.07
N LEU A 555 4.56 -16.27 -7.32
CA LEU A 555 5.95 -16.72 -7.36
C LEU A 555 6.10 -18.16 -6.88
N ALA A 556 5.36 -18.58 -5.85
CA ALA A 556 5.36 -19.96 -5.38
C ALA A 556 4.81 -20.92 -6.45
N ILE A 557 3.70 -20.56 -7.09
CA ILE A 557 3.14 -21.33 -8.23
C ILE A 557 4.13 -21.36 -9.38
N THR A 558 4.76 -20.23 -9.68
CA THR A 558 5.79 -20.13 -10.73
C THR A 558 6.98 -21.02 -10.43
N PHE A 559 7.45 -21.04 -9.19
CA PHE A 559 8.56 -21.88 -8.73
C PHE A 559 8.20 -23.37 -8.80
N LEU A 560 6.96 -23.74 -8.47
CA LEU A 560 6.47 -25.11 -8.63
C LEU A 560 6.43 -25.53 -10.10
N VAL A 561 5.94 -24.66 -10.99
CA VAL A 561 5.91 -24.91 -12.44
C VAL A 561 7.34 -25.02 -12.98
N SER A 562 8.22 -24.08 -12.67
CA SER A 562 9.61 -24.06 -13.16
C SER A 562 10.40 -25.28 -12.68
N THR A 563 10.22 -25.67 -11.41
CA THR A 563 10.80 -26.88 -10.82
C THR A 563 10.23 -28.14 -11.46
N GLY A 564 8.92 -28.20 -11.69
CA GLY A 564 8.27 -29.28 -12.44
C GLY A 564 8.83 -29.42 -13.85
N VAL A 565 9.08 -28.31 -14.55
CA VAL A 565 9.71 -28.34 -15.88
C VAL A 565 11.12 -28.89 -15.78
N ASN A 566 11.97 -28.33 -14.93
CA ASN A 566 13.38 -28.73 -14.83
C ASN A 566 13.53 -30.21 -14.43
N THR A 567 12.67 -30.72 -13.54
CA THR A 567 12.69 -32.12 -13.12
C THR A 567 12.24 -33.07 -14.23
N VAL A 568 11.22 -32.71 -15.02
CA VAL A 568 10.79 -33.49 -16.20
C VAL A 568 11.88 -33.51 -17.27
N ILE A 569 12.49 -32.35 -17.57
CA ILE A 569 13.62 -32.25 -18.51
C ILE A 569 14.77 -33.16 -18.04
N SER A 570 15.14 -33.04 -16.77
CA SER A 570 16.24 -33.81 -16.18
C SER A 570 15.97 -35.31 -16.18
N ALA A 571 14.74 -35.73 -15.87
CA ALA A 571 14.38 -37.13 -15.84
C ALA A 571 14.29 -37.74 -17.26
N LEU A 572 13.84 -36.99 -18.27
CA LEU A 572 13.90 -37.43 -19.68
C LEU A 572 15.34 -37.60 -20.18
N LEU A 573 16.24 -36.68 -19.82
CA LEU A 573 17.66 -36.75 -20.20
C LEU A 573 18.38 -37.96 -19.59
N HIS A 574 17.93 -38.43 -18.43
CA HIS A 574 18.55 -39.54 -17.69
C HIS A 574 17.74 -40.85 -17.77
N ALA A 575 16.69 -40.91 -18.58
CA ALA A 575 15.80 -42.07 -18.67
C ALA A 575 16.59 -43.37 -18.97
N HIS A 576 17.60 -43.33 -19.84
CA HIS A 576 18.43 -44.51 -20.14
C HIS A 576 19.12 -45.12 -18.92
N ARG A 577 19.38 -44.33 -17.88
CA ARG A 577 19.98 -44.80 -16.62
C ARG A 577 18.94 -45.08 -15.55
N ASP A 578 17.94 -44.21 -15.41
CA ASP A 578 16.95 -44.27 -14.33
C ASP A 578 16.06 -45.52 -14.44
N PHE A 579 15.70 -45.91 -15.67
CA PHE A 579 14.82 -47.06 -15.91
C PHE A 579 15.44 -48.41 -15.49
N PRO A 580 16.66 -48.78 -15.94
CA PRO A 580 17.30 -50.01 -15.48
C PRO A 580 17.51 -50.06 -13.97
N LEU A 581 17.93 -48.95 -13.35
CA LEU A 581 18.13 -48.87 -11.90
C LEU A 581 16.83 -49.09 -11.13
N ARG A 582 15.71 -48.55 -11.63
CA ARG A 582 14.41 -48.75 -11.00
C ARG A 582 13.93 -50.19 -11.16
N LEU A 583 14.12 -50.80 -12.34
CA LEU A 583 13.79 -52.21 -12.59
C LEU A 583 14.66 -53.15 -11.75
N SER A 584 15.90 -52.77 -11.42
CA SER A 584 16.78 -53.53 -10.53
C SER A 584 16.47 -53.33 -9.03
N GLY A 585 15.34 -52.73 -8.67
CA GLY A 585 14.90 -52.56 -7.28
C GLY A 585 15.46 -51.34 -6.54
N ALA A 586 16.20 -50.44 -7.19
CA ALA A 586 16.71 -49.24 -6.51
C ALA A 586 15.57 -48.29 -6.11
N SER A 587 15.68 -47.66 -4.94
CA SER A 587 14.74 -46.62 -4.50
C SER A 587 14.83 -45.36 -5.39
N TRP A 588 13.75 -44.56 -5.41
CA TRP A 588 13.75 -43.27 -6.12
C TRP A 588 14.85 -42.35 -5.62
N GLU A 589 15.05 -42.34 -4.30
CA GLU A 589 16.13 -41.62 -3.64
C GLU A 589 17.50 -42.00 -4.22
N ARG A 590 17.85 -43.30 -4.25
CA ARG A 590 19.15 -43.76 -4.79
C ARG A 590 19.32 -43.45 -6.28
N THR A 591 18.22 -43.47 -7.04
CA THR A 591 18.22 -43.20 -8.48
C THR A 591 18.51 -41.73 -8.76
N VAL A 592 17.86 -40.85 -8.02
CA VAL A 592 17.80 -39.41 -8.35
C VAL A 592 18.79 -38.56 -7.56
N ARG A 593 19.27 -39.01 -6.39
CA ARG A 593 20.19 -38.28 -5.50
C ARG A 593 21.38 -37.62 -6.21
N ARG A 594 21.99 -38.30 -7.20
CA ARG A 594 23.16 -37.79 -7.94
C ARG A 594 22.85 -36.51 -8.75
N ARG A 595 21.59 -36.25 -9.10
CA ARG A 595 21.17 -35.00 -9.75
C ARG A 595 20.47 -34.02 -8.81
N ALA A 596 19.80 -34.51 -7.77
CA ALA A 596 19.13 -33.66 -6.79
C ALA A 596 20.13 -32.90 -5.90
N LEU A 597 21.23 -33.55 -5.46
CA LEU A 597 22.22 -32.92 -4.57
C LEU A 597 22.92 -31.69 -5.16
N PRO A 598 23.42 -31.69 -6.41
CA PRO A 598 24.02 -30.48 -6.99
C PRO A 598 23.03 -29.32 -7.12
N GLU A 599 21.77 -29.61 -7.45
CA GLU A 599 20.74 -28.56 -7.57
C GLU A 599 20.36 -28.03 -6.18
N LEU A 600 20.27 -28.90 -5.17
CA LEU A 600 20.12 -28.49 -3.78
C LEU A 600 21.28 -27.61 -3.31
N GLY A 601 22.52 -27.97 -3.63
CA GLY A 601 23.70 -27.17 -3.26
C GLY A 601 23.68 -25.76 -3.85
N ILE A 602 23.29 -25.62 -5.13
CA ILE A 602 23.07 -24.31 -5.75
C ILE A 602 21.92 -23.58 -5.08
N GLY A 603 20.81 -24.28 -4.79
CA GLY A 603 19.67 -23.70 -4.08
C GLY A 603 20.05 -23.16 -2.71
N VAL A 604 20.82 -23.91 -1.93
CA VAL A 604 21.34 -23.48 -0.61
C VAL A 604 22.21 -22.24 -0.77
N LEU A 605 23.13 -22.21 -1.75
CA LEU A 605 23.97 -21.04 -1.99
C LEU A 605 23.15 -19.79 -2.33
N LEU A 606 22.11 -19.91 -3.17
CA LEU A 606 21.23 -18.80 -3.52
C LEU A 606 20.40 -18.34 -2.33
N VAL A 607 19.83 -19.27 -1.57
CA VAL A 607 19.09 -19.00 -0.32
C VAL A 607 19.98 -18.24 0.66
N THR A 608 21.20 -18.72 0.90
CA THR A 608 22.13 -18.08 1.84
C THR A 608 22.47 -16.67 1.39
N LEU A 609 22.72 -16.46 0.09
CA LEU A 609 22.99 -15.13 -0.45
C LEU A 609 21.82 -14.17 -0.23
N VAL A 610 20.57 -14.59 -0.52
CA VAL A 610 19.39 -13.76 -0.27
C VAL A 610 19.23 -13.43 1.23
N ASN A 611 19.44 -14.42 2.11
CA ASN A 611 19.34 -14.19 3.56
C ASN A 611 20.44 -13.25 4.09
N ILE A 612 21.65 -13.28 3.53
CA ILE A 612 22.72 -12.32 3.87
C ILE A 612 22.30 -10.89 3.49
N PHE A 613 21.70 -10.69 2.32
CA PHE A 613 21.19 -9.37 1.94
C PHE A 613 20.01 -8.89 2.79
N GLN A 614 19.39 -9.78 3.57
CA GLN A 614 18.26 -9.49 4.45
C GLN A 614 18.61 -9.57 5.95
N SER A 615 19.88 -9.79 6.29
CA SER A 615 20.36 -9.91 7.68
C SER A 615 20.28 -8.55 8.36
N GLY A 616 19.19 -8.30 9.07
CA GLY A 616 18.84 -7.00 9.63
C GLY A 616 17.33 -6.74 9.60
N SER A 617 16.57 -7.51 8.82
CA SER A 617 15.11 -7.46 8.84
C SER A 617 14.53 -8.27 10.01
N SER A 618 13.47 -7.74 10.65
CA SER A 618 12.63 -8.49 11.60
C SER A 618 11.89 -9.67 10.95
N ALA A 619 11.93 -9.78 9.62
CA ALA A 619 11.25 -10.80 8.82
C ALA A 619 12.07 -12.07 8.54
N LEU A 620 13.26 -12.23 9.14
CA LEU A 620 14.15 -13.37 8.90
C LEU A 620 13.48 -14.73 9.14
N ALA A 621 12.55 -14.84 10.09
CA ALA A 621 11.82 -16.08 10.33
C ALA A 621 10.96 -16.50 9.12
N ALA A 622 10.24 -15.55 8.50
CA ALA A 622 9.37 -15.82 7.36
C ALA A 622 10.19 -16.23 6.12
N THR A 623 11.31 -15.54 5.87
CA THR A 623 12.20 -15.85 4.74
C THR A 623 12.90 -17.19 4.93
N PHE A 624 13.24 -17.54 6.18
CA PHE A 624 13.82 -18.85 6.52
C PHE A 624 12.81 -19.99 6.30
N ILE A 625 11.55 -19.83 6.72
CA ILE A 625 10.48 -20.81 6.48
C ILE A 625 10.27 -21.01 4.97
N ALA A 626 10.15 -19.93 4.21
CA ALA A 626 10.02 -19.99 2.75
C ALA A 626 11.22 -20.69 2.10
N SER A 627 12.44 -20.43 2.60
CA SER A 627 13.68 -21.07 2.14
C SER A 627 13.68 -22.58 2.38
N ILE A 628 13.32 -23.04 3.58
CA ILE A 628 13.22 -24.48 3.90
C ILE A 628 12.19 -25.15 3.00
N ALA A 629 11.01 -24.55 2.86
CA ALA A 629 9.95 -25.09 2.01
C ALA A 629 10.41 -25.22 0.55
N ALA A 630 11.03 -24.17 0.01
CA ALA A 630 11.50 -24.15 -1.37
C ALA A 630 12.63 -25.17 -1.63
N LEU A 631 13.59 -25.31 -0.70
CA LEU A 631 14.66 -26.32 -0.79
C LEU A 631 14.11 -27.74 -0.71
N THR A 632 13.10 -27.96 0.13
CA THR A 632 12.41 -29.26 0.25
C THR A 632 11.73 -29.61 -1.08
N VAL A 633 10.98 -28.68 -1.66
CA VAL A 633 10.38 -28.84 -2.99
C VAL A 633 11.45 -29.12 -4.06
N LEU A 634 12.55 -28.37 -4.04
CA LEU A 634 13.66 -28.54 -4.99
C LEU A 634 14.25 -29.96 -4.94
N TYR A 635 14.40 -30.53 -3.74
CA TYR A 635 14.94 -31.88 -3.55
C TYR A 635 13.96 -32.98 -3.98
N PHE A 636 12.72 -32.95 -3.46
CA PHE A 636 11.78 -34.06 -3.63
C PHE A 636 11.09 -34.08 -5.00
N SER A 637 10.97 -32.93 -5.67
CA SER A 637 10.36 -32.83 -7.00
C SER A 637 11.03 -33.72 -8.06
N HIS A 638 12.33 -33.96 -7.91
CA HIS A 638 13.15 -34.83 -8.73
C HIS A 638 12.73 -36.30 -8.69
N SER A 639 12.32 -36.79 -7.52
CA SER A 639 11.76 -38.15 -7.33
C SER A 639 10.37 -38.26 -7.94
N VAL A 640 9.54 -37.22 -7.77
CA VAL A 640 8.20 -37.16 -8.37
C VAL A 640 8.28 -37.14 -9.90
N GLY A 641 9.19 -36.34 -10.48
CA GLY A 641 9.43 -36.28 -11.92
C GLY A 641 9.87 -37.62 -12.51
N ALA A 642 10.76 -38.33 -11.82
CA ALA A 642 11.21 -39.66 -12.23
C ALA A 642 10.08 -40.71 -12.18
N ALA A 643 9.32 -40.72 -11.08
CA ALA A 643 8.20 -41.65 -10.88
C ALA A 643 7.06 -41.44 -11.89
N THR A 644 6.74 -40.18 -12.21
CA THR A 644 5.71 -39.85 -13.20
C THR A 644 6.11 -40.25 -14.63
N LEU A 645 7.39 -40.12 -15.00
CA LEU A 645 7.85 -40.62 -16.30
C LEU A 645 7.86 -42.15 -16.36
N PHE A 646 8.36 -42.82 -15.33
CA PHE A 646 8.42 -44.27 -15.26
C PHE A 646 7.02 -44.92 -15.32
N SER A 647 6.05 -44.36 -14.61
CA SER A 647 4.66 -44.85 -14.64
C SER A 647 4.03 -44.69 -16.03
N ARG A 648 4.25 -43.56 -16.72
CA ARG A 648 3.72 -43.32 -18.08
C ARG A 648 4.26 -44.31 -19.11
N THR A 649 5.54 -44.59 -19.08
CA THR A 649 6.19 -45.57 -19.96
C THR A 649 5.81 -47.01 -19.61
N ALA A 650 5.68 -47.35 -18.33
CA ALA A 650 5.31 -48.69 -17.89
C ALA A 650 3.86 -49.05 -18.26
N HIS A 651 2.95 -48.07 -18.23
CA HIS A 651 1.52 -48.28 -18.51
C HIS A 651 1.13 -48.07 -19.99
N ARG A 652 2.09 -47.90 -20.92
CA ARG A 652 1.84 -47.62 -22.35
C ARG A 652 0.78 -46.53 -22.60
N LYS A 653 0.69 -45.51 -21.74
CA LYS A 653 -0.10 -44.29 -22.01
C LYS A 653 0.83 -43.29 -22.69
N LEU A 654 1.05 -43.46 -24.00
CA LEU A 654 1.75 -42.51 -24.86
C LEU A 654 0.78 -41.65 -25.64
#